data_AF-A0A3Q3ARK9-F1
#
_entry.id   AF-A0A3Q3ARK9-F1
#
_cell.length_a   1.000
_cell.length_b   1.000
_cell.length_c   1.000
_cell.angle_alpha   90.00
_cell.angle_beta   90.00
_cell.angle_gamma   90.00
#
_symmetry.space_group_name_H-M   'P 1'
#
loop_
_entity.id
_entity.type
_entity.pdbx_description
1 polymer ?
#
loop_
_entity_poly.entity_id
_entity_poly.type
_entity_poly.pdbx_seq_one_letter_code
_entity_poly.pdbx_strand_id
1 'polypeptide(L)'
;MVALHGFVGPWYRNLFRFVVLFSYIIPISLRVNLDMGKSAYGWMIMKDENIPGTVVRTSTIPEELGRLVYLLTDKTGTLTQNEMIFKRLHLGTVSYGTDTMDEIQSHIIQSYAQVVPQPSGGGGGPSGATPSRKTQPSAPKVRKSVSSRIHEAVKAIALCHNVTPVYESHPSVNGEPESAEADQDFSDDNRTYQASSPDEVALVRWTESVGLTLVNRDLTSLQLKTPAAQILSFHILQIFPFTSESKRMGIIVREESTGEITFYMKGADVAMASIVQYNDWLEEECGNMAREGLRTLVVSKKCLSEEQYQDFENRYNQAKLSIHDRALKVAAVVESLEREMELLCLTGVEDQLQADVRPTLELLRNAGIKIWMLTGDKLETATCIAKSSHLVSRSQDIHIFRPVSNRGEAHLELNAFRRKHDCALVISGDSLEVCLRYYEHEFVELACQCPAVVCCRCSPTQKAQIVRLLQQHTANRTCAIGDGGNDVSMIQAADCGIGIEGKEGKQASLAADFSITQFKHIGRLLMVHGRNSYKRSAALGQFVMHRGMIISTMQAVFSSIFYFASVPLYQGFLMVGYATIYTMFPVFSLVLDQDVKPEMALLYPELYKDLTKGRSLSFKTFLIWVLISVYQGGILMYGGLVLFESEFVHVVAISFTALVLTELLMVALTIRTWHLFMVLAEFFSLGCYLASLAFLNEYFDLSFITTWPFLWKVSAITLVSCLPLYIIKYLKRKFSPPSYSKLSS
;
A
#
# COMPACT_ATOMS: atom_id res chain seq x y z
N MET A 1 -54.07 -7.72 10.45
CA MET A 1 -54.60 -8.16 11.75
C MET A 1 -55.70 -7.26 12.29
N VAL A 2 -55.40 -6.06 12.81
CA VAL A 2 -56.43 -5.17 13.40
C VAL A 2 -57.53 -4.77 12.40
N ALA A 3 -57.15 -4.46 11.15
CA ALA A 3 -58.10 -4.19 10.08
C ALA A 3 -58.95 -5.43 9.70
N LEU A 4 -58.34 -6.63 9.72
CA LEU A 4 -59.04 -7.90 9.45
C LEU A 4 -60.03 -8.25 10.57
N HIS A 5 -59.75 -7.83 11.80
CA HIS A 5 -60.65 -7.91 12.95
C HIS A 5 -61.69 -6.77 12.97
N GLY A 6 -61.76 -5.94 11.94
CA GLY A 6 -62.81 -4.92 11.78
C GLY A 6 -62.76 -3.75 12.77
N PHE A 7 -61.60 -3.41 13.34
CA PHE A 7 -61.44 -2.30 14.30
C PHE A 7 -62.38 -2.35 15.51
N VAL A 8 -62.81 -3.55 15.91
CA VAL A 8 -63.74 -3.75 17.03
C VAL A 8 -63.09 -3.41 18.39
N GLY A 9 -63.82 -2.67 19.24
CA GLY A 9 -63.37 -2.31 20.60
C GLY A 9 -62.26 -1.26 20.63
N PRO A 10 -61.43 -1.20 21.70
CA PRO A 10 -60.27 -0.30 21.77
C PRO A 10 -59.14 -0.81 20.86
N TRP A 11 -59.37 -0.74 19.54
CA TRP A 11 -58.50 -1.27 18.48
C TRP A 11 -57.06 -0.78 18.59
N TYR A 12 -56.84 0.42 19.12
CA TYR A 12 -55.52 1.00 19.38
C TYR A 12 -54.72 0.18 20.41
N ARG A 13 -55.38 -0.37 21.45
CA ARG A 13 -54.71 -1.26 22.43
C ARG A 13 -54.26 -2.55 21.77
N ASN A 14 -55.10 -3.13 20.91
CA ASN A 14 -54.75 -4.33 20.14
C ASN A 14 -53.64 -4.04 19.12
N LEU A 15 -53.63 -2.86 18.50
CA LEU A 15 -52.54 -2.42 17.63
C LEU A 15 -51.21 -2.38 18.39
N PHE A 16 -51.15 -1.73 19.56
CA PHE A 16 -49.94 -1.71 20.38
C PHE A 16 -49.51 -3.11 20.83
N ARG A 17 -50.45 -3.98 21.21
CA ARG A 17 -50.13 -5.38 21.53
C ARG A 17 -49.49 -6.09 20.33
N PHE A 18 -50.04 -5.96 19.13
CA PHE A 18 -49.45 -6.56 17.93
C PHE A 18 -48.09 -5.96 17.59
N VAL A 19 -47.88 -4.66 17.78
CA VAL A 19 -46.55 -4.04 17.60
C VAL A 19 -45.53 -4.66 18.56
N VAL A 20 -45.89 -4.88 19.82
CA VAL A 20 -45.01 -5.57 20.79
C VAL A 20 -44.77 -7.02 20.37
N LEU A 21 -45.80 -7.76 19.98
CA LEU A 21 -45.68 -9.16 19.52
C LEU A 21 -44.78 -9.30 18.29
N PHE A 22 -44.87 -8.38 17.33
CA PHE A 22 -44.06 -8.39 16.11
C PHE A 22 -42.75 -7.61 16.21
N SER A 23 -42.42 -7.04 17.38
CA SER A 23 -41.14 -6.34 17.58
C SER A 23 -39.92 -7.24 17.33
N TYR A 24 -40.08 -8.56 17.48
CA TYR A 24 -39.08 -9.57 17.19
C TYR A 24 -38.71 -9.73 15.71
N ILE A 25 -39.45 -9.10 14.78
CA ILE A 25 -39.07 -9.03 13.34
C ILE A 25 -37.68 -8.40 13.19
N ILE A 26 -37.33 -7.42 14.04
CA ILE A 26 -36.01 -6.79 14.07
C ILE A 26 -35.33 -7.18 15.39
N PRO A 27 -34.53 -8.25 15.43
CA PRO A 27 -33.96 -8.74 16.67
C PRO A 27 -32.95 -7.74 17.24
N ILE A 28 -33.10 -7.39 18.52
CA ILE A 28 -32.13 -6.59 19.27
C ILE A 28 -30.74 -7.26 19.24
N SER A 29 -30.72 -8.59 19.22
CA SER A 29 -29.50 -9.40 19.15
C SER A 29 -28.73 -9.27 17.83
N LEU A 30 -29.30 -8.67 16.77
CA LEU A 30 -28.59 -8.44 15.50
C LEU A 30 -27.34 -7.58 15.70
N ARG A 31 -27.51 -6.44 16.38
CA ARG A 31 -26.41 -5.51 16.64
C ARG A 31 -25.32 -6.16 17.48
N VAL A 32 -25.73 -6.81 18.57
CA VAL A 32 -24.80 -7.49 19.50
C VAL A 32 -23.99 -8.58 18.79
N ASN A 33 -24.63 -9.43 17.98
CA ASN A 33 -23.93 -10.49 17.26
C ASN A 33 -22.94 -9.92 16.23
N LEU A 34 -23.34 -8.87 15.49
CA LEU A 34 -22.44 -8.22 14.54
C LEU A 34 -21.26 -7.54 15.24
N ASP A 35 -21.47 -6.82 16.34
CA ASP A 35 -20.41 -6.14 17.09
C ASP A 35 -19.41 -7.15 17.71
N MET A 36 -19.92 -8.27 18.25
CA MET A 36 -19.08 -9.38 18.72
C MET A 36 -18.32 -10.04 17.56
N GLY A 37 -18.96 -10.21 16.40
CA GLY A 37 -18.34 -10.80 15.22
C GLY A 37 -17.19 -9.93 14.70
N LYS A 38 -17.41 -8.62 14.63
CA LYS A 38 -16.39 -7.64 14.22
C LYS A 38 -15.18 -7.64 15.17
N SER A 39 -15.43 -7.72 16.47
CA SER A 39 -14.36 -7.86 17.48
C SER A 39 -13.56 -9.15 17.28
N ALA A 40 -14.24 -10.27 16.99
CA ALA A 40 -13.59 -11.53 16.70
C ALA A 40 -12.76 -11.48 15.40
N TYR A 41 -13.24 -10.81 14.34
CA TYR A 41 -12.46 -10.60 13.12
C TYR A 41 -11.19 -9.78 13.41
N GLY A 42 -11.30 -8.72 14.21
CA GLY A 42 -10.16 -7.91 14.63
C GLY A 42 -9.10 -8.74 15.35
N TRP A 43 -9.52 -9.61 16.27
CA TRP A 43 -8.62 -10.54 16.96
C TRP A 43 -7.96 -11.56 16.02
N MET A 44 -8.70 -12.08 15.03
CA MET A 44 -8.14 -13.00 14.02
C MET A 44 -7.08 -12.32 13.15
N ILE A 45 -7.28 -11.05 12.79
CA ILE A 45 -6.30 -10.25 12.04
C ILE A 45 -5.00 -10.09 12.85
N MET A 46 -5.11 -9.73 14.13
CA MET A 46 -3.95 -9.53 15.01
C MET A 46 -3.15 -10.81 15.28
N LYS A 47 -3.75 -11.99 15.11
CA LYS A 47 -3.11 -13.29 15.32
C LYS A 47 -2.53 -13.93 14.05
N ASP A 48 -2.67 -13.30 12.88
CA ASP A 48 -2.18 -13.90 11.64
C ASP A 48 -0.66 -13.78 11.51
N GLU A 49 0.02 -14.94 11.50
CA GLU A 49 1.47 -15.06 11.41
C GLU A 49 2.06 -14.48 10.12
N ASN A 50 1.28 -14.38 9.05
CA ASN A 50 1.74 -13.86 7.75
C ASN A 50 1.70 -12.33 7.66
N ILE A 51 1.09 -11.66 8.64
CA ILE A 51 1.08 -10.19 8.76
C ILE A 51 1.46 -9.79 10.20
N PRO A 52 2.68 -10.15 10.63
CA PRO A 52 3.10 -9.98 12.02
C PRO A 52 3.14 -8.50 12.42
N GLY A 53 2.77 -8.24 13.67
CA GLY A 53 2.71 -6.88 14.22
C GLY A 53 1.50 -6.07 13.76
N THR A 54 0.55 -6.67 13.05
CA THR A 54 -0.70 -5.98 12.67
C THR A 54 -1.55 -5.71 13.90
N VAL A 55 -1.97 -4.46 14.10
CA VAL A 55 -2.85 -4.05 15.21
C VAL A 55 -4.15 -3.49 14.65
N VAL A 56 -5.27 -4.00 15.15
CA VAL A 56 -6.61 -3.46 14.85
C VAL A 56 -6.98 -2.47 15.94
N ARG A 57 -7.05 -1.18 15.61
CA ARG A 57 -7.41 -0.11 16.54
C ARG A 57 -8.91 0.13 16.59
N THR A 58 -9.57 0.04 15.44
CA THR A 58 -11.02 0.22 15.33
C THR A 58 -11.69 -1.12 15.06
N SER A 59 -12.34 -1.70 16.09
CA SER A 59 -12.96 -3.02 16.00
C SER A 59 -14.26 -3.05 15.19
N THR A 60 -14.84 -1.92 14.80
CA THR A 60 -16.16 -1.84 14.17
C THR A 60 -16.14 -1.89 12.64
N ILE A 61 -14.96 -1.75 12.02
CA ILE A 61 -14.77 -1.62 10.58
C ILE A 61 -14.18 -2.81 9.78
N PRO A 62 -13.78 -3.97 10.36
CA PRO A 62 -13.18 -5.06 9.59
C PRO A 62 -13.95 -5.51 8.33
N GLU A 63 -15.28 -5.35 8.31
CA GLU A 63 -16.12 -5.68 7.15
C GLU A 63 -16.04 -4.66 6.01
N GLU A 64 -15.67 -3.40 6.28
CA GLU A 64 -15.50 -2.37 5.25
C GLU A 64 -14.27 -2.65 4.37
N LEU A 65 -13.24 -3.33 4.92
CA LEU A 65 -12.08 -3.82 4.16
C LEU A 65 -12.46 -4.73 2.98
N GLY A 66 -13.64 -5.36 3.00
CA GLY A 66 -14.13 -6.23 1.92
C GLY A 66 -14.83 -5.50 0.77
N ARG A 67 -14.94 -4.17 0.83
CA ARG A 67 -15.75 -3.35 -0.09
C ARG A 67 -15.00 -2.16 -0.69
N LEU A 68 -13.69 -2.07 -0.46
CA LEU A 68 -12.88 -0.96 -0.92
C LEU A 68 -12.78 -0.95 -2.44
N VAL A 69 -12.89 0.24 -3.03
CA VAL A 69 -12.74 0.44 -4.49
C VAL A 69 -11.56 1.33 -4.79
N TYR A 70 -11.28 2.31 -3.93
CA TYR A 70 -10.15 3.23 -4.07
C TYR A 70 -9.16 3.02 -2.93
N LEU A 71 -7.87 2.94 -3.28
CA LEU A 71 -6.75 3.01 -2.34
C LEU A 71 -5.94 4.26 -2.62
N LEU A 72 -5.90 5.18 -1.66
CA LEU A 72 -5.05 6.35 -1.69
C LEU A 72 -3.79 6.06 -0.88
N THR A 73 -2.62 6.15 -1.50
CA THR A 73 -1.33 5.79 -0.88
C THR A 73 -0.39 6.97 -0.88
N ASP A 74 0.32 7.19 0.22
CA ASP A 74 1.51 8.04 0.19
C ASP A 74 2.68 7.34 -0.52
N LYS A 75 3.69 8.12 -0.92
CA LYS A 75 4.93 7.64 -1.54
C LYS A 75 6.02 7.38 -0.50
N THR A 76 6.38 8.39 0.29
CA THR A 76 7.56 8.38 1.17
C THR A 76 7.24 7.55 2.39
N GLY A 77 8.16 6.68 2.81
CA GLY A 77 7.95 5.81 3.98
C GLY A 77 6.85 4.76 3.84
N THR A 78 5.99 4.86 2.81
CA THR A 78 4.89 3.93 2.52
C THR A 78 5.22 3.00 1.35
N LEU A 79 5.41 3.53 0.14
CA LEU A 79 5.85 2.72 -1.01
C LEU A 79 7.38 2.59 -1.05
N THR A 80 8.09 3.64 -0.65
CA THR A 80 9.55 3.69 -0.59
C THR A 80 10.06 3.55 0.83
N GLN A 81 11.27 3.02 1.00
CA GLN A 81 11.98 2.99 2.28
C GLN A 81 12.71 4.31 2.59
N ASN A 82 12.68 5.27 1.65
CA ASN A 82 13.47 6.52 1.70
C ASN A 82 14.99 6.25 1.76
N GLU A 83 15.42 5.14 1.16
CA GLU A 83 16.83 4.74 1.06
C GLU A 83 17.25 4.85 -0.40
N MET A 84 18.16 5.79 -0.68
CA MET A 84 18.70 6.03 -2.02
C MET A 84 19.87 5.08 -2.28
N ILE A 85 19.79 4.32 -3.37
CA ILE A 85 20.80 3.32 -3.73
C ILE A 85 21.30 3.59 -5.15
N PHE A 86 22.63 3.61 -5.31
CA PHE A 86 23.25 3.65 -6.63
C PHE A 86 23.02 2.32 -7.36
N LYS A 87 22.44 2.38 -8.56
CA LYS A 87 22.10 1.17 -9.33
C LYS A 87 22.81 1.07 -10.66
N ARG A 88 23.16 2.20 -11.29
CA ARG A 88 23.64 2.18 -12.67
C ARG A 88 24.70 3.24 -12.93
N LEU A 89 25.74 2.85 -13.65
CA LEU A 89 26.76 3.75 -14.21
C LEU A 89 26.87 3.48 -15.71
N HIS A 90 26.69 4.50 -16.55
CA HIS A 90 26.81 4.34 -17.99
C HIS A 90 27.85 5.31 -18.58
N LEU A 91 28.81 4.76 -19.34
CA LEU A 91 29.91 5.48 -19.99
C LEU A 91 29.71 5.62 -21.52
N GLY A 92 28.48 5.52 -22.02
CA GLY A 92 28.14 5.51 -23.46
C GLY A 92 28.41 4.21 -24.19
N THR A 93 29.63 3.66 -24.10
CA THR A 93 29.96 2.37 -24.75
C THR A 93 29.64 1.15 -23.90
N VAL A 94 29.60 1.34 -22.57
CA VAL A 94 29.36 0.28 -21.59
C VAL A 94 28.44 0.83 -20.50
N SER A 95 27.53 -0.01 -20.03
CA SER A 95 26.64 0.25 -18.90
C SER A 95 26.88 -0.81 -17.84
N TYR A 96 27.20 -0.38 -16.62
CA TYR A 96 27.34 -1.24 -15.46
C TYR A 96 26.06 -1.14 -14.63
N GLY A 97 25.42 -2.28 -14.38
CA GLY A 97 24.33 -2.45 -13.40
C GLY A 97 24.83 -3.11 -12.12
N THR A 98 23.92 -3.36 -11.16
CA THR A 98 24.25 -3.94 -9.84
C THR A 98 25.13 -5.18 -9.89
N ASP A 99 24.89 -6.07 -10.86
CA ASP A 99 25.55 -7.37 -10.94
C ASP A 99 26.96 -7.28 -11.54
N THR A 100 27.31 -6.11 -12.10
CA THR A 100 28.60 -5.83 -12.77
C THR A 100 29.42 -4.76 -12.05
N MET A 101 28.97 -4.31 -10.86
CA MET A 101 29.66 -3.25 -10.11
C MET A 101 31.05 -3.68 -9.62
N ASP A 102 31.26 -4.97 -9.35
CA ASP A 102 32.55 -5.50 -8.89
C ASP A 102 33.66 -5.31 -9.94
N GLU A 103 33.31 -5.27 -11.23
CA GLU A 103 34.25 -4.98 -12.31
C GLU A 103 34.83 -3.56 -12.18
N ILE A 104 34.00 -2.59 -11.79
CA ILE A 104 34.42 -1.20 -11.57
C ILE A 104 35.48 -1.14 -10.47
N GLN A 105 35.24 -1.83 -9.35
CA GLN A 105 36.18 -1.89 -8.23
C GLN A 105 37.53 -2.44 -8.69
N SER A 106 37.54 -3.51 -9.48
CA SER A 106 38.77 -4.11 -10.01
C SER A 106 39.56 -3.13 -10.90
N HIS A 107 38.87 -2.36 -11.75
CA HIS A 107 39.49 -1.34 -12.59
C HIS A 107 40.07 -0.17 -11.78
N ILE A 108 39.37 0.26 -10.72
CA ILE A 108 39.85 1.30 -9.82
C ILE A 108 41.11 0.85 -9.08
N ILE A 109 41.11 -0.36 -8.51
CA ILE A 109 42.29 -0.93 -7.84
C ILE A 109 43.48 -0.99 -8.80
N GLN A 110 43.30 -1.50 -10.02
CA GLN A 110 44.38 -1.57 -11.01
C GLN A 110 44.92 -0.19 -11.40
N SER A 111 44.04 0.81 -11.55
CA SER A 111 44.44 2.17 -11.93
C SER A 111 45.33 2.84 -10.88
N TYR A 112 45.07 2.60 -9.59
CA TYR A 112 45.87 3.15 -8.50
C TYR A 112 47.08 2.28 -8.12
N ALA A 113 47.04 0.97 -8.39
CA ALA A 113 48.18 0.07 -8.17
C ALA A 113 49.39 0.36 -9.09
N GLN A 114 49.16 0.90 -10.30
CA GLN A 114 50.23 1.24 -11.24
C GLN A 114 51.03 2.52 -10.88
N VAL A 115 50.65 3.24 -9.82
CA VAL A 115 51.28 4.53 -9.42
C VAL A 115 52.38 4.35 -8.37
N VAL A 116 52.67 3.12 -7.91
CA VAL A 116 53.76 2.87 -6.94
C VAL A 116 55.12 2.81 -7.67
N PRO A 117 56.10 3.71 -7.38
CA PRO A 117 57.46 3.57 -7.89
C PRO A 117 58.16 2.42 -7.15
N GLN A 118 58.68 1.43 -7.87
CA GLN A 118 59.61 0.47 -7.28
C GLN A 118 60.89 1.20 -6.82
N PRO A 119 61.40 0.94 -5.60
CA PRO A 119 62.70 1.45 -5.20
C PRO A 119 63.80 0.75 -6.01
N SER A 120 64.57 1.55 -6.75
CA SER A 120 65.76 1.11 -7.49
C SER A 120 66.85 0.62 -6.53
N GLY A 121 66.89 -0.70 -6.29
CA GLY A 121 68.01 -1.38 -5.66
C GLY A 121 69.14 -1.59 -6.68
N GLY A 122 70.31 -1.02 -6.40
CA GLY A 122 71.51 -1.16 -7.21
C GLY A 122 72.12 -2.56 -7.16
N GLY A 123 72.67 -3.00 -8.29
CA GLY A 123 73.50 -4.20 -8.42
C GLY A 123 74.10 -4.26 -9.82
N GLY A 124 75.42 -4.09 -9.92
CA GLY A 124 76.16 -4.02 -11.18
C GLY A 124 76.57 -5.38 -11.76
N GLY A 125 76.86 -5.40 -13.06
CA GLY A 125 77.59 -6.46 -13.75
C GLY A 125 77.21 -6.58 -15.24
N PRO A 126 78.15 -6.87 -16.16
CA PRO A 126 78.21 -6.15 -17.43
C PRO A 126 77.99 -6.99 -18.72
N SER A 127 77.97 -6.26 -19.84
CA SER A 127 78.33 -6.64 -21.22
C SER A 127 77.25 -7.12 -22.20
N GLY A 128 77.21 -6.49 -23.39
CA GLY A 128 76.60 -7.06 -24.60
C GLY A 128 75.93 -6.11 -25.61
N ALA A 129 76.74 -5.43 -26.44
CA ALA A 129 76.51 -5.04 -27.85
C ALA A 129 75.30 -4.18 -28.33
N THR A 130 75.68 -3.18 -29.13
CA THR A 130 75.03 -2.11 -29.93
C THR A 130 74.09 -2.59 -31.08
N PRO A 131 73.47 -1.70 -31.90
CA PRO A 131 72.18 -1.00 -31.72
C PRO A 131 71.15 -1.30 -32.85
N SER A 132 69.90 -0.86 -32.74
CA SER A 132 69.14 -0.51 -33.96
C SER A 132 68.18 0.67 -33.76
N ARG A 133 68.42 1.69 -34.59
CA ARG A 133 67.67 2.93 -34.72
C ARG A 133 66.58 2.71 -35.75
N LYS A 134 65.30 2.81 -35.36
CA LYS A 134 64.21 3.14 -36.27
C LYS A 134 63.27 4.13 -35.60
N THR A 135 63.44 5.39 -36.01
CA THR A 135 62.44 6.44 -35.99
C THR A 135 61.17 5.96 -36.69
N GLN A 136 60.04 6.04 -36.00
CA GLN A 136 58.71 6.01 -36.60
C GLN A 136 57.83 7.12 -36.02
N PRO A 137 56.84 7.59 -36.80
CA PRO A 137 56.38 8.97 -36.79
C PRO A 137 55.24 9.19 -35.79
N SER A 138 54.99 10.46 -35.51
CA SER A 138 53.81 11.02 -34.83
C SER A 138 52.53 10.20 -35.02
N ALA A 139 52.05 9.56 -33.97
CA ALA A 139 50.78 8.85 -33.93
C ALA A 139 49.61 9.81 -33.58
N PRO A 140 48.39 9.57 -34.09
CA PRO A 140 47.22 10.41 -33.85
C PRO A 140 46.62 10.19 -32.45
N LYS A 141 45.78 11.13 -32.00
CA LYS A 141 45.08 11.18 -30.69
C LYS A 141 44.65 9.80 -30.17
N VAL A 142 45.25 9.37 -29.05
CA VAL A 142 45.02 8.08 -28.39
C VAL A 142 43.57 8.00 -27.88
N ARG A 143 42.83 6.96 -28.29
CA ARG A 143 41.50 6.62 -27.77
C ARG A 143 41.67 6.17 -26.30
N LYS A 144 41.16 6.94 -25.33
CA LYS A 144 41.24 6.61 -23.88
C LYS A 144 40.73 5.18 -23.64
N SER A 145 41.44 4.40 -22.83
CA SER A 145 41.01 3.03 -22.46
C SER A 145 39.74 3.07 -21.59
N VAL A 146 38.94 2.01 -21.61
CA VAL A 146 37.72 1.91 -20.79
C VAL A 146 38.04 2.10 -19.29
N SER A 147 39.15 1.51 -18.83
CA SER A 147 39.63 1.66 -17.44
C SER A 147 39.93 3.12 -17.08
N SER A 148 40.51 3.91 -17.99
CA SER A 148 40.76 5.33 -17.76
C SER A 148 39.45 6.13 -17.68
N ARG A 149 38.46 5.81 -18.51
CA ARG A 149 37.13 6.45 -18.46
C ARG A 149 36.37 6.13 -17.19
N ILE A 150 36.44 4.89 -16.71
CA ILE A 150 35.88 4.48 -15.41
C ILE A 150 36.52 5.30 -14.29
N HIS A 151 37.86 5.34 -14.26
CA HIS A 151 38.61 6.09 -13.25
C HIS A 151 38.21 7.57 -13.23
N GLU A 152 38.16 8.23 -14.39
CA GLU A 152 37.73 9.64 -14.49
C GLU A 152 36.28 9.84 -14.02
N ALA A 153 35.37 8.92 -14.35
CA ALA A 153 33.97 9.00 -13.94
C ALA A 153 33.79 8.83 -12.42
N VAL A 154 34.41 7.81 -11.82
CA VAL A 154 34.33 7.57 -10.37
C VAL A 154 34.97 8.74 -9.61
N LYS A 155 36.14 9.22 -10.07
CA LYS A 155 36.81 10.40 -9.49
C LYS A 155 35.91 11.64 -9.55
N ALA A 156 35.22 11.88 -10.68
CA ALA A 156 34.29 13.01 -10.80
C ALA A 156 33.11 12.91 -9.81
N ILE A 157 32.54 11.73 -9.64
CA ILE A 157 31.44 11.48 -8.69
C ILE A 157 31.91 11.69 -7.24
N ALA A 158 33.11 11.23 -6.91
CA ALA A 158 33.73 11.36 -5.58
C ALA A 158 34.18 12.79 -5.24
N LEU A 159 34.24 13.70 -6.21
CA LEU A 159 34.66 15.10 -6.02
C LEU A 159 33.49 16.08 -6.11
N CYS A 160 32.52 15.83 -7.00
CA CYS A 160 31.41 16.73 -7.28
C CYS A 160 30.24 16.49 -6.31
N HIS A 161 30.38 16.89 -5.03
CA HIS A 161 29.30 16.81 -4.04
C HIS A 161 29.48 17.78 -2.86
N ASN A 162 28.43 17.90 -2.03
CA ASN A 162 28.46 18.64 -0.76
C ASN A 162 28.38 17.75 0.48
N VAL A 163 28.56 16.44 0.33
CA VAL A 163 28.60 15.45 1.43
C VAL A 163 29.80 15.69 2.34
N THR A 164 29.57 15.67 3.65
CA THR A 164 30.62 15.75 4.69
C THR A 164 30.68 14.42 5.47
N PRO A 165 31.88 13.84 5.68
CA PRO A 165 32.04 12.69 6.56
C PRO A 165 31.96 13.12 8.03
N VAL A 166 31.24 12.35 8.84
CA VAL A 166 31.11 12.52 10.30
C VAL A 166 31.59 11.24 10.96
N TYR A 167 32.52 11.38 11.89
CA TYR A 167 33.06 10.27 12.66
C TYR A 167 32.40 10.25 14.04
N GLU A 168 31.71 9.16 14.37
CA GLU A 168 31.18 8.99 15.72
C GLU A 168 32.31 8.53 16.65
N SER A 169 32.39 9.10 17.85
CA SER A 169 33.28 8.59 18.91
C SER A 169 32.49 7.63 19.78
N HIS A 170 32.91 6.36 19.86
CA HIS A 170 32.39 5.48 20.91
C HIS A 170 32.87 6.01 22.27
N PRO A 171 31.99 6.16 23.27
CA PRO A 171 32.45 6.38 24.63
C PRO A 171 33.23 5.15 25.06
N SER A 172 34.53 5.30 25.28
CA SER A 172 35.38 4.29 25.88
C SER A 172 34.79 3.88 27.23
N VAL A 173 34.58 2.58 27.44
CA VAL A 173 34.01 2.01 28.68
C VAL A 173 34.91 2.24 29.91
N ASN A 174 36.11 2.78 29.76
CA ASN A 174 36.98 3.17 30.87
C ASN A 174 37.42 4.62 30.69
N GLY A 175 37.02 5.49 31.63
CA GLY A 175 37.22 6.94 31.60
C GLY A 175 38.69 7.36 31.74
N GLU A 176 39.41 7.38 30.63
CA GLU A 176 40.64 8.17 30.48
C GLU A 176 40.36 9.39 29.57
N PRO A 177 41.04 10.53 29.81
CA PRO A 177 40.65 11.80 29.23
C PRO A 177 41.04 11.89 27.75
N GLU A 178 40.24 12.69 27.03
CA GLU A 178 40.32 13.03 25.60
C GLU A 178 41.77 13.15 25.10
N SER A 179 42.16 12.23 24.21
CA SER A 179 43.27 12.47 23.29
C SER A 179 42.89 13.63 22.35
N ALA A 180 43.83 14.56 22.16
CA ALA A 180 43.65 15.76 21.35
C ALA A 180 43.09 15.47 19.95
N GLU A 181 42.38 16.44 19.37
CA GLU A 181 41.77 16.40 18.01
C GLU A 181 42.71 15.96 16.87
N ALA A 182 44.02 15.84 17.14
CA ALA A 182 45.05 15.42 16.19
C ALA A 182 45.21 13.89 16.04
N ASP A 183 44.66 13.08 16.95
CA ASP A 183 44.74 11.60 16.93
C ASP A 183 43.36 10.95 16.70
N GLN A 184 42.57 11.46 15.75
CA GLN A 184 41.38 10.73 15.29
C GLN A 184 41.83 9.52 14.45
N ASP A 185 41.68 8.32 15.02
CA ASP A 185 41.81 7.07 14.27
C ASP A 185 40.79 7.06 13.13
N PHE A 186 41.26 7.28 11.89
CA PHE A 186 40.50 7.15 10.63
C PHE A 186 40.16 5.67 10.33
N SER A 187 39.60 4.96 11.29
CA SER A 187 39.09 3.61 11.10
C SER A 187 37.81 3.66 10.24
N ASP A 188 37.73 2.78 9.25
CA ASP A 188 36.64 2.76 8.27
C ASP A 188 35.28 2.37 8.88
N ASP A 189 35.24 1.80 10.09
CA ASP A 189 34.03 1.28 10.74
C ASP A 189 33.13 2.35 11.41
N ASN A 190 33.60 3.58 11.63
CA ASN A 190 32.85 4.62 12.39
C ASN A 190 32.48 5.88 11.58
N ARG A 191 32.54 5.80 10.24
CA ARG A 191 32.24 6.93 9.35
C ARG A 191 30.79 6.92 8.87
N THR A 192 30.09 8.02 9.05
CA THR A 192 28.78 8.28 8.44
C THR A 192 28.87 9.49 7.51
N TYR A 193 28.01 9.53 6.48
CA TYR A 193 27.98 10.62 5.52
C TYR A 193 26.71 11.45 5.71
N GLN A 194 26.88 12.77 5.81
CA GLN A 194 25.78 13.71 5.94
C GLN A 194 25.77 14.70 4.76
N ALA A 195 24.58 14.94 4.22
CA ALA A 195 24.36 15.96 3.20
C ALA A 195 22.90 16.43 3.22
N SER A 196 22.63 17.52 2.50
CA SER A 196 21.26 18.04 2.30
C SER A 196 20.41 17.18 1.36
N SER A 197 21.05 16.37 0.51
CA SER A 197 20.38 15.49 -0.45
C SER A 197 20.81 14.04 -0.24
N PRO A 198 19.87 13.10 -0.03
CA PRO A 198 20.20 11.68 0.14
C PRO A 198 20.77 11.06 -1.14
N ASP A 199 20.42 11.61 -2.32
CA ASP A 199 20.97 11.19 -3.61
C ASP A 199 22.50 11.39 -3.66
N GLU A 200 23.03 12.46 -3.03
CA GLU A 200 24.48 12.67 -2.95
C GLU A 200 25.15 11.71 -1.98
N VAL A 201 24.51 11.43 -0.85
CA VAL A 201 25.00 10.44 0.12
C VAL A 201 25.10 9.07 -0.54
N ALA A 202 24.12 8.68 -1.37
CA ALA A 202 24.14 7.42 -2.10
C ALA A 202 25.31 7.34 -3.10
N LEU A 203 25.59 8.44 -3.80
CA LEU A 203 26.72 8.52 -4.72
C LEU A 203 28.06 8.35 -3.98
N VAL A 204 28.24 9.01 -2.84
CA VAL A 204 29.50 8.95 -2.06
C VAL A 204 29.68 7.61 -1.35
N ARG A 205 28.60 7.02 -0.81
CA ARG A 205 28.63 5.65 -0.30
C ARG A 205 29.01 4.64 -1.38
N TRP A 206 28.52 4.85 -2.60
CA TRP A 206 28.92 4.02 -3.72
C TRP A 206 30.39 4.22 -4.09
N THR A 207 30.91 5.45 -4.14
CA THR A 207 32.34 5.66 -4.43
C THR A 207 33.24 5.00 -3.38
N GLU A 208 32.83 5.05 -2.10
CA GLU A 208 33.49 4.31 -1.02
C GLU A 208 33.49 2.80 -1.27
N SER A 209 32.35 2.22 -1.67
CA SER A 209 32.24 0.77 -1.95
C SER A 209 33.14 0.29 -3.11
N VAL A 210 33.40 1.15 -4.11
CA VAL A 210 34.32 0.84 -5.22
C VAL A 210 35.78 1.21 -4.91
N GLY A 211 36.05 1.70 -3.70
CA GLY A 211 37.39 1.92 -3.14
C GLY A 211 37.91 3.36 -3.19
N LEU A 212 37.08 4.35 -3.54
CA LEU A 212 37.38 5.78 -3.39
C LEU A 212 36.58 6.38 -2.23
N THR A 213 37.24 6.44 -1.09
CA THR A 213 36.62 6.78 0.18
C THR A 213 36.81 8.25 0.50
N LEU A 214 35.73 8.97 0.80
CA LEU A 214 35.81 10.35 1.29
C LEU A 214 36.23 10.36 2.76
N VAL A 215 37.40 10.93 3.05
CA VAL A 215 37.98 10.98 4.41
C VAL A 215 37.74 12.32 5.08
N ASN A 216 38.00 13.41 4.36
CA ASN A 216 37.81 14.75 4.89
C ASN A 216 37.28 15.68 3.80
N ARG A 217 36.44 16.64 4.20
CA ARG A 217 35.95 17.70 3.33
C ARG A 217 35.63 18.92 4.16
N ASP A 218 36.32 20.01 3.88
CA ASP A 218 36.02 21.33 4.41
C ASP A 218 35.57 22.28 3.28
N LEU A 219 35.58 23.59 3.51
CA LEU A 219 35.18 24.59 2.51
C LEU A 219 36.21 24.79 1.38
N THR A 220 37.47 24.41 1.62
CA THR A 220 38.66 24.71 0.82
C THR A 220 39.44 23.46 0.40
N SER A 221 39.22 22.31 1.04
CA SER A 221 39.97 21.09 0.84
C SER A 221 39.04 19.86 0.84
N LEU A 222 39.43 18.84 0.07
CA LEU A 222 38.77 17.55 0.00
C LEU A 222 39.83 16.45 -0.10
N GLN A 223 39.72 15.42 0.72
CA GLN A 223 40.65 14.30 0.78
C GLN A 223 39.96 12.97 0.50
N LEU A 224 40.48 12.23 -0.48
CA LEU A 224 40.02 10.90 -0.85
C LEU A 224 41.08 9.85 -0.51
N LYS A 225 40.68 8.76 0.14
CA LYS A 225 41.53 7.57 0.34
C LYS A 225 41.28 6.59 -0.78
N THR A 226 42.36 6.17 -1.42
CA THR A 226 42.37 5.18 -2.52
C THR A 226 42.39 3.75 -1.98
N PRO A 227 42.14 2.73 -2.83
CA PRO A 227 42.22 1.33 -2.39
C PRO A 227 43.62 0.92 -1.91
N ALA A 228 44.66 1.63 -2.37
CA ALA A 228 46.04 1.44 -1.96
C ALA A 228 46.38 2.16 -0.63
N ALA A 229 45.36 2.67 0.10
CA ALA A 229 45.47 3.47 1.31
C ALA A 229 46.25 4.80 1.16
N GLN A 230 46.47 5.26 -0.08
CA GLN A 230 47.04 6.58 -0.35
C GLN A 230 45.95 7.66 -0.23
N ILE A 231 46.27 8.78 0.42
CA ILE A 231 45.40 9.95 0.50
C ILE A 231 45.69 10.88 -0.69
N LEU A 232 44.66 11.20 -1.45
CA LEU A 232 44.66 12.21 -2.51
C LEU A 232 44.04 13.49 -1.96
N SER A 233 44.81 14.57 -1.96
CA SER A 233 44.38 15.88 -1.50
C SER A 233 44.02 16.79 -2.69
N PHE A 234 42.88 17.46 -2.56
CA PHE A 234 42.35 18.40 -3.55
C PHE A 234 42.02 19.73 -2.87
N HIS A 235 42.43 20.82 -3.48
CA HIS A 235 42.01 22.16 -3.08
C HIS A 235 40.75 22.56 -3.85
N ILE A 236 39.69 22.89 -3.13
CA ILE A 236 38.44 23.41 -3.69
C ILE A 236 38.64 24.89 -4.00
N LEU A 237 38.64 25.24 -5.28
CA LEU A 237 38.80 26.62 -5.73
C LEU A 237 37.47 27.37 -5.74
N GLN A 238 36.40 26.72 -6.22
CA GLN A 238 35.06 27.33 -6.26
C GLN A 238 33.97 26.26 -6.27
N ILE A 239 32.87 26.51 -5.56
CA ILE A 239 31.66 25.68 -5.58
C ILE A 239 30.51 26.48 -6.21
N PHE A 240 29.73 25.81 -7.05
CA PHE A 240 28.46 26.28 -7.60
C PHE A 240 27.35 25.36 -7.09
N PRO A 241 26.64 25.76 -6.02
CA PRO A 241 25.67 24.89 -5.35
C PRO A 241 24.48 24.59 -6.27
N PHE A 242 23.82 23.46 -6.00
CA PHE A 242 22.59 23.09 -6.68
C PHE A 242 21.48 24.12 -6.41
N THR A 243 20.78 24.55 -7.46
CA THR A 243 19.51 25.29 -7.32
C THR A 243 18.39 24.60 -8.10
N SER A 244 17.15 24.79 -7.66
CA SER A 244 15.99 24.21 -8.37
C SER A 244 15.76 24.83 -9.76
N GLU A 245 16.29 26.02 -10.00
CA GLU A 245 16.24 26.71 -11.29
C GLU A 245 17.31 26.17 -12.25
N SER A 246 18.55 25.99 -11.78
CA SER A 246 19.65 25.50 -12.61
C SER A 246 19.62 23.98 -12.83
N LYS A 247 19.04 23.24 -11.89
CA LYS A 247 18.99 21.76 -11.83
C LYS A 247 20.36 21.08 -11.97
N ARG A 248 21.44 21.77 -11.58
CA ARG A 248 22.83 21.30 -11.67
C ARG A 248 23.70 21.87 -10.56
N MET A 249 24.81 21.20 -10.28
CA MET A 249 25.84 21.55 -9.30
C MET A 249 27.21 21.42 -9.95
N GLY A 250 28.13 22.32 -9.63
CA GLY A 250 29.49 22.32 -10.16
C GLY A 250 30.53 22.60 -9.08
N ILE A 251 31.76 22.13 -9.30
CA ILE A 251 32.91 22.36 -8.43
C ILE A 251 34.19 22.49 -9.26
N ILE A 252 35.02 23.47 -8.95
CA ILE A 252 36.38 23.60 -9.48
C ILE A 252 37.33 23.12 -8.41
N VAL A 253 38.16 22.14 -8.75
CA VAL A 253 39.17 21.56 -7.85
C VAL A 253 40.54 21.59 -8.50
N ARG A 254 41.57 21.78 -7.68
CA ARG A 254 42.98 21.63 -8.03
C ARG A 254 43.55 20.42 -7.29
N GLU A 255 44.10 19.47 -8.02
CA GLU A 255 44.77 18.31 -7.42
C GLU A 255 46.19 18.68 -6.95
N GLU A 256 46.55 18.38 -5.71
CA GLU A 256 47.82 18.81 -5.13
C GLU A 256 49.04 18.11 -5.77
N SER A 257 48.89 16.84 -6.16
CA SER A 257 49.98 16.04 -6.71
C SER A 257 50.33 16.38 -8.15
N THR A 258 49.33 16.71 -8.97
CA THR A 258 49.48 16.98 -10.41
C THR A 258 49.44 18.47 -10.75
N GLY A 259 48.84 19.29 -9.87
CA GLY A 259 48.54 20.70 -10.15
C GLY A 259 47.40 20.90 -11.15
N GLU A 260 46.72 19.84 -11.59
CA GLU A 260 45.67 19.94 -12.60
C GLU A 260 44.41 20.60 -12.03
N ILE A 261 43.88 21.60 -12.75
CA ILE A 261 42.61 22.25 -12.42
C ILE A 261 41.50 21.65 -13.28
N THR A 262 40.50 21.07 -12.62
CA THR A 262 39.35 20.50 -13.31
C THR A 262 38.06 21.09 -12.76
N PHE A 263 37.18 21.50 -13.67
CA PHE A 263 35.80 21.83 -13.38
C PHE A 263 34.93 20.58 -13.58
N TYR A 264 34.32 20.09 -12.51
CA TYR A 264 33.34 19.00 -12.54
C TYR A 264 31.93 19.55 -12.40
N MET A 265 30.98 18.93 -13.09
CA MET A 265 29.58 19.30 -13.03
C MET A 265 28.68 18.08 -13.11
N LYS A 266 27.64 18.05 -12.28
CA LYS A 266 26.56 17.08 -12.32
C LYS A 266 25.19 17.75 -12.35
N GLY A 267 24.24 17.21 -13.10
CA GLY A 267 22.91 17.79 -13.18
C GLY A 267 21.88 16.90 -13.88
N ALA A 268 20.65 17.41 -13.98
CA ALA A 268 19.59 16.75 -14.73
C ALA A 268 19.89 16.69 -16.23
N ASP A 269 19.43 15.65 -16.89
CA ASP A 269 19.55 15.40 -18.33
C ASP A 269 19.19 16.61 -19.20
N VAL A 270 18.01 17.20 -18.99
CA VAL A 270 17.54 18.36 -19.78
C VAL A 270 18.45 19.57 -19.64
N ALA A 271 18.98 19.82 -18.45
CA ALA A 271 19.86 20.96 -18.19
C ALA A 271 21.27 20.73 -18.74
N MET A 272 21.74 19.48 -18.67
CA MET A 272 23.09 19.11 -19.07
C MET A 272 23.21 18.89 -20.58
N ALA A 273 22.14 18.50 -21.28
CA ALA A 273 22.13 18.25 -22.72
C ALA A 273 22.60 19.45 -23.56
N SER A 274 22.30 20.69 -23.14
CA SER A 274 22.77 21.90 -23.82
C SER A 274 24.19 22.35 -23.41
N ILE A 275 24.75 21.78 -22.33
CA ILE A 275 26.04 22.16 -21.74
C ILE A 275 27.16 21.24 -22.22
N VAL A 276 26.85 19.93 -22.32
CA VAL A 276 27.81 18.91 -22.75
C VAL A 276 28.00 18.92 -24.26
N GLN A 277 29.15 18.43 -24.72
CA GLN A 277 29.39 18.19 -26.14
C GLN A 277 28.33 17.22 -26.71
N TYR A 278 28.01 17.35 -27.99
CA TYR A 278 27.04 16.49 -28.66
C TYR A 278 27.43 15.01 -28.50
N ASN A 279 26.48 14.21 -28.01
CA ASN A 279 26.58 12.77 -27.87
C ASN A 279 25.30 12.14 -28.41
N ASP A 280 25.44 11.09 -29.21
CA ASP A 280 24.36 10.37 -29.87
C ASP A 280 23.52 9.49 -28.93
N TRP A 281 24.10 9.07 -27.80
CA TRP A 281 23.49 8.13 -26.85
C TRP A 281 22.86 8.78 -25.61
N LEU A 282 23.17 10.05 -25.32
CA LEU A 282 22.80 10.69 -24.05
C LEU A 282 21.29 10.70 -23.79
N GLU A 283 20.51 11.18 -24.76
CA GLU A 283 19.05 11.29 -24.62
C GLU A 283 18.37 9.92 -24.53
N GLU A 284 18.82 8.96 -25.36
CA GLU A 284 18.26 7.61 -25.40
C GLU A 284 18.50 6.87 -24.07
N GLU A 285 19.73 6.92 -23.55
CA GLU A 285 20.10 6.21 -22.33
C GLU A 285 19.51 6.85 -21.06
N CYS A 286 19.43 8.18 -21.01
CA CYS A 286 18.64 8.86 -19.97
C CYS A 286 17.17 8.41 -20.01
N GLY A 287 16.59 8.28 -21.21
CA GLY A 287 15.25 7.75 -21.42
C GLY A 287 15.11 6.30 -20.95
N ASN A 288 16.09 5.44 -21.19
CA ASN A 288 16.13 4.05 -20.74
C ASN A 288 16.12 3.95 -19.21
N MET A 289 17.03 4.68 -18.55
CA MET A 289 17.12 4.71 -17.08
C MET A 289 15.84 5.27 -16.44
N ALA A 290 15.28 6.34 -17.02
CA ALA A 290 14.01 6.91 -16.55
C ALA A 290 12.81 5.96 -16.74
N ARG A 291 12.82 5.07 -17.75
CA ARG A 291 11.82 4.01 -17.93
C ARG A 291 11.97 2.88 -16.91
N GLU A 292 13.19 2.60 -16.48
CA GLU A 292 13.47 1.69 -15.36
C GLU A 292 13.09 2.29 -13.99
N GLY A 293 12.82 3.60 -13.94
CA GLY A 293 12.48 4.31 -12.71
C GLY A 293 13.70 4.67 -11.87
N LEU A 294 14.83 4.92 -12.53
CA LEU A 294 16.03 5.47 -11.92
C LEU A 294 16.03 7.00 -12.06
N ARG A 295 16.49 7.69 -11.01
CA ARG A 295 16.84 9.11 -11.09
C ARG A 295 18.17 9.22 -11.81
N THR A 296 18.15 9.86 -12.97
CA THR A 296 19.33 9.97 -13.82
C THR A 296 20.03 11.30 -13.58
N LEU A 297 21.36 11.27 -13.36
CA LEU A 297 22.20 12.46 -13.36
C LEU A 297 23.29 12.32 -14.42
N VAL A 298 23.56 13.41 -15.12
CA VAL A 298 24.63 13.51 -16.11
C VAL A 298 25.84 14.12 -15.42
N VAL A 299 27.01 13.48 -15.54
CA VAL A 299 28.27 13.95 -14.98
C VAL A 299 29.23 14.32 -16.11
N SER A 300 29.85 15.49 -16.00
CA SER A 300 30.75 16.03 -17.01
C SER A 300 31.96 16.70 -16.37
N LYS A 301 33.01 16.90 -17.15
CA LYS A 301 34.21 17.65 -16.74
C LYS A 301 34.71 18.62 -17.80
N LYS A 302 35.56 19.55 -17.38
CA LYS A 302 36.35 20.42 -18.24
C LYS A 302 37.67 20.75 -17.55
N CYS A 303 38.77 20.36 -18.17
CA CYS A 303 40.11 20.71 -17.70
C CYS A 303 40.38 22.19 -18.03
N LEU A 304 40.93 22.93 -17.08
CA LEU A 304 41.25 24.36 -17.21
C LEU A 304 42.76 24.54 -17.13
N SER A 305 43.33 25.37 -18.00
CA SER A 305 44.68 25.88 -17.78
C SER A 305 44.70 26.91 -16.65
N GLU A 306 45.88 27.15 -16.07
CA GLU A 306 46.05 28.18 -15.03
C GLU A 306 45.59 29.56 -15.55
N GLU A 307 45.90 29.90 -16.80
CA GLU A 307 45.48 31.15 -17.43
C GLU A 307 43.95 31.25 -17.57
N GLN A 308 43.29 30.16 -17.99
CA GLN A 308 41.83 30.10 -18.11
C GLN A 308 41.14 30.24 -16.76
N TYR A 309 41.68 29.59 -15.73
CA TYR A 309 41.17 29.71 -14.37
C TYR A 309 41.35 31.14 -13.84
N GLN A 310 42.53 31.74 -14.00
CA GLN A 310 42.80 33.10 -13.52
C GLN A 310 41.91 34.14 -14.21
N ASP A 311 41.69 34.01 -15.54
CA ASP A 311 40.74 34.86 -16.27
C ASP A 311 39.31 34.71 -15.75
N PHE A 312 38.85 33.47 -15.55
CA PHE A 312 37.54 33.20 -14.99
C PHE A 312 37.39 33.80 -13.58
N GLU A 313 38.37 33.57 -12.70
CA GLU A 313 38.36 34.05 -11.32
C GLU A 313 38.32 35.58 -11.26
N ASN A 314 39.10 36.25 -12.11
CA ASN A 314 39.09 37.71 -12.23
C ASN A 314 37.71 38.23 -12.67
N ARG A 315 37.11 37.66 -13.72
CA ARG A 315 35.77 38.05 -14.19
C ARG A 315 34.70 37.75 -13.15
N TYR A 316 34.81 36.63 -12.45
CA TYR A 316 33.86 36.19 -11.44
C TYR A 316 33.91 37.08 -10.20
N ASN A 317 35.10 37.46 -9.74
CA ASN A 317 35.28 38.40 -8.63
C ASN A 317 34.78 39.81 -9.00
N GLN A 318 35.06 40.28 -10.22
CA GLN A 318 34.49 41.54 -10.72
C GLN A 318 32.95 41.50 -10.76
N ALA A 319 32.36 40.39 -11.19
CA ALA A 319 30.91 40.22 -11.20
C ALA A 319 30.31 40.21 -9.78
N LYS A 320 30.97 39.54 -8.82
CA LYS A 320 30.56 39.52 -7.40
C LYS A 320 30.64 40.89 -6.73
N LEU A 321 31.65 41.69 -7.07
CA LEU A 321 31.84 43.05 -6.55
C LEU A 321 30.89 44.08 -7.18
N SER A 322 30.22 43.74 -8.29
CA SER A 322 29.27 44.63 -8.96
C SER A 322 28.06 44.92 -8.06
N ILE A 323 27.74 46.21 -7.90
CA ILE A 323 26.58 46.68 -7.13
C ILE A 323 25.29 46.53 -7.96
N HIS A 324 25.37 46.76 -9.26
CA HIS A 324 24.25 46.64 -10.19
C HIS A 324 24.23 45.27 -10.88
N ASP A 325 23.05 44.66 -10.98
CA ASP A 325 22.79 43.40 -11.69
C ASP A 325 23.75 42.26 -11.34
N ARG A 326 24.19 42.20 -10.08
CA ARG A 326 25.16 41.23 -9.58
C ARG A 326 24.80 39.79 -9.97
N ALA A 327 23.54 39.40 -9.76
CA ALA A 327 23.06 38.05 -10.04
C ALA A 327 23.20 37.68 -11.54
N LEU A 328 22.81 38.59 -12.44
CA LEU A 328 22.90 38.37 -13.88
C LEU A 328 24.35 38.31 -14.37
N LYS A 329 25.21 39.22 -13.89
CA LYS A 329 26.63 39.22 -14.25
C LYS A 329 27.34 37.95 -13.77
N VAL A 330 27.05 37.51 -12.54
CA VAL A 330 27.60 36.26 -12.01
C VAL A 330 27.12 35.07 -12.83
N ALA A 331 25.82 35.00 -13.15
CA ALA A 331 25.26 33.94 -13.98
C ALA A 331 25.93 33.88 -15.37
N ALA A 332 26.13 35.03 -16.03
CA ALA A 332 26.77 35.08 -17.35
C ALA A 332 28.24 34.60 -17.31
N VAL A 333 28.99 34.93 -16.25
CA VAL A 333 30.36 34.44 -16.07
C VAL A 333 30.38 32.93 -15.83
N VAL A 334 29.48 32.40 -15.01
CA VAL A 334 29.35 30.96 -14.78
C VAL A 334 28.95 30.24 -16.07
N GLU A 335 28.00 30.78 -16.84
CA GLU A 335 27.58 30.21 -18.13
C GLU A 335 28.74 30.13 -19.13
N SER A 336 29.71 31.05 -19.07
CA SER A 336 30.91 30.97 -19.92
C SER A 336 31.80 29.75 -19.62
N LEU A 337 31.75 29.24 -18.39
CA LEU A 337 32.42 28.01 -17.97
C LEU A 337 31.64 26.76 -18.44
N GLU A 338 30.31 26.82 -18.35
CA GLU A 338 29.32 25.78 -18.65
C GLU A 338 29.05 25.58 -20.16
N ARG A 339 30.10 25.57 -20.98
CA ARG A 339 30.00 25.32 -22.43
C ARG A 339 31.00 24.26 -22.87
N GLU A 340 30.53 23.38 -23.76
CA GLU A 340 31.34 22.33 -24.40
C GLU A 340 32.01 21.38 -23.40
N MET A 341 31.32 21.04 -22.32
CA MET A 341 31.82 20.12 -21.28
C MET A 341 31.98 18.69 -21.84
N GLU A 342 33.03 17.98 -21.44
CA GLU A 342 33.23 16.56 -21.77
C GLU A 342 32.27 15.70 -20.94
N LEU A 343 31.37 14.97 -21.60
CA LEU A 343 30.48 14.00 -20.95
C LEU A 343 31.29 12.80 -20.44
N LEU A 344 31.24 12.55 -19.13
CA LEU A 344 31.94 11.41 -18.51
C LEU A 344 31.03 10.19 -18.40
N CYS A 345 29.89 10.36 -17.72
CA CYS A 345 28.99 9.27 -17.41
C CYS A 345 27.55 9.73 -17.10
N LEU A 346 26.65 8.76 -17.10
CA LEU A 346 25.33 8.84 -16.49
C LEU A 346 25.31 8.00 -15.22
N THR A 347 24.68 8.52 -14.18
CA THR A 347 24.42 7.78 -12.94
C THR A 347 22.92 7.57 -12.77
N GLY A 348 22.54 6.38 -12.31
CA GLY A 348 21.17 6.00 -11.99
C GLY A 348 21.05 5.66 -10.52
N VAL A 349 20.28 6.47 -9.78
CA VAL A 349 19.98 6.26 -8.35
C VAL A 349 18.52 5.84 -8.21
N GLU A 350 18.26 4.76 -7.48
CA GLU A 350 16.93 4.27 -7.17
C GLU A 350 16.55 4.68 -5.73
N ASP A 351 15.34 5.21 -5.57
CA ASP A 351 14.69 5.34 -4.26
C ASP A 351 14.03 3.99 -3.96
N GLN A 352 14.63 3.23 -3.05
CA GLN A 352 14.31 1.82 -2.87
C GLN A 352 12.87 1.64 -2.40
N LEU A 353 12.12 0.77 -3.09
CA LEU A 353 10.78 0.38 -2.68
C LEU A 353 10.80 -0.50 -1.42
N GLN A 354 9.72 -0.49 -0.65
CA GLN A 354 9.52 -1.51 0.37
C GLN A 354 9.45 -2.91 -0.28
N ALA A 355 9.71 -3.94 0.54
CA ALA A 355 9.61 -5.32 0.10
C ALA A 355 8.23 -5.61 -0.53
N ASP A 356 8.24 -6.27 -1.68
CA ASP A 356 7.06 -6.78 -2.39
C ASP A 356 5.99 -5.72 -2.74
N VAL A 357 6.36 -4.43 -2.85
CA VAL A 357 5.42 -3.37 -3.28
C VAL A 357 4.86 -3.65 -4.68
N ARG A 358 5.72 -4.00 -5.64
CA ARG A 358 5.32 -4.30 -7.03
C ARG A 358 4.26 -5.40 -7.12
N PRO A 359 4.49 -6.65 -6.62
CA PRO A 359 3.48 -7.70 -6.69
C PRO A 359 2.23 -7.35 -5.88
N THR A 360 2.36 -6.59 -4.79
CA THR A 360 1.19 -6.15 -3.99
C THR A 360 0.31 -5.17 -4.78
N LEU A 361 0.88 -4.18 -5.45
CA LEU A 361 0.12 -3.24 -6.29
C LEU A 361 -0.57 -3.97 -7.46
N GLU A 362 0.11 -4.94 -8.08
CA GLU A 362 -0.48 -5.79 -9.12
C GLU A 362 -1.66 -6.61 -8.59
N LEU A 363 -1.51 -7.24 -7.42
CA LEU A 363 -2.57 -7.98 -6.74
C LEU A 363 -3.81 -7.10 -6.50
N LEU A 364 -3.61 -5.90 -5.96
CA LEU A 364 -4.69 -4.94 -5.69
C LEU A 364 -5.39 -4.47 -6.97
N ARG A 365 -4.62 -4.21 -8.04
CA ARG A 365 -5.17 -3.83 -9.34
C ARG A 365 -6.01 -4.96 -9.94
N ASN A 366 -5.52 -6.20 -9.86
CA ASN A 366 -6.26 -7.39 -10.34
C ASN A 366 -7.53 -7.64 -9.50
N ALA A 367 -7.52 -7.26 -8.22
CA ALA A 367 -8.71 -7.26 -7.36
C ALA A 367 -9.75 -6.18 -7.74
N GLY A 368 -9.42 -5.29 -8.67
CA GLY A 368 -10.29 -4.21 -9.13
C GLY A 368 -10.23 -2.95 -8.26
N ILE A 369 -9.19 -2.80 -7.42
CA ILE A 369 -8.96 -1.60 -6.62
C ILE A 369 -8.19 -0.57 -7.47
N LYS A 370 -8.72 0.65 -7.54
CA LYS A 370 -8.06 1.79 -8.20
C LYS A 370 -7.13 2.47 -7.22
N ILE A 371 -5.87 2.66 -7.61
CA ILE A 371 -4.83 3.16 -6.71
C ILE A 371 -4.45 4.58 -7.13
N TRP A 372 -4.48 5.49 -6.16
CA TRP A 372 -4.13 6.90 -6.31
C TRP A 372 -2.93 7.20 -5.41
N MET A 373 -1.81 7.62 -5.98
CA MET A 373 -0.63 8.04 -5.22
C MET A 373 -0.71 9.53 -4.92
N LEU A 374 -0.71 9.92 -3.64
CA LEU A 374 -0.76 11.31 -3.21
C LEU A 374 0.52 11.67 -2.46
N THR A 375 1.39 12.50 -3.05
CA THR A 375 2.71 12.81 -2.49
C THR A 375 3.00 14.31 -2.45
N GLY A 376 3.80 14.72 -1.46
CA GLY A 376 4.37 16.07 -1.38
C GLY A 376 5.58 16.27 -2.32
N ASP A 377 6.08 15.20 -2.94
CA ASP A 377 7.26 15.24 -3.78
C ASP A 377 7.04 15.98 -5.11
N LYS A 378 8.16 16.32 -5.76
CA LYS A 378 8.17 16.91 -7.10
C LYS A 378 7.66 15.91 -8.15
N LEU A 379 7.19 16.46 -9.27
CA LEU A 379 6.60 15.71 -10.38
C LEU A 379 7.53 14.64 -10.93
N GLU A 380 8.81 14.96 -11.09
CA GLU A 380 9.81 14.05 -11.63
C GLU A 380 9.98 12.82 -10.73
N THR A 381 10.12 13.04 -9.42
CA THR A 381 10.22 11.97 -8.41
C THR A 381 8.97 11.11 -8.34
N ALA A 382 7.79 11.73 -8.29
CA ALA A 382 6.52 11.02 -8.22
C ALA A 382 6.30 10.13 -9.47
N THR A 383 6.62 10.66 -10.65
CA THR A 383 6.54 9.90 -11.92
C THR A 383 7.53 8.74 -11.93
N CYS A 384 8.74 8.95 -11.41
CA CYS A 384 9.76 7.93 -11.28
C CYS A 384 9.30 6.76 -10.41
N ILE A 385 8.76 7.03 -9.22
CA ILE A 385 8.21 5.99 -8.33
C ILE A 385 6.98 5.32 -8.93
N ALA A 386 6.10 6.07 -9.60
CA ALA A 386 4.92 5.48 -10.25
C ALA A 386 5.31 4.42 -11.31
N LYS A 387 6.43 4.63 -12.02
CA LYS A 387 7.02 3.65 -12.94
C LYS A 387 7.74 2.51 -12.22
N SER A 388 8.64 2.83 -11.28
CA SER A 388 9.47 1.82 -10.59
C SER A 388 8.62 0.88 -9.72
N SER A 389 7.52 1.37 -9.15
CA SER A 389 6.57 0.58 -8.36
C SER A 389 5.59 -0.23 -9.19
N HIS A 390 5.57 -0.07 -10.52
CA HIS A 390 4.58 -0.65 -11.42
C HIS A 390 3.12 -0.24 -11.10
N LEU A 391 2.93 0.88 -10.39
CA LEU A 391 1.62 1.53 -10.27
C LEU A 391 1.07 1.85 -11.66
N VAL A 392 1.95 2.35 -12.55
CA VAL A 392 1.70 2.45 -13.98
C VAL A 392 2.44 1.33 -14.70
N SER A 393 1.75 0.62 -15.59
CA SER A 393 2.39 -0.44 -16.39
C SER A 393 3.47 0.15 -17.33
N ARG A 394 4.51 -0.62 -17.65
CA ARG A 394 5.61 -0.15 -18.53
C ARG A 394 5.14 0.23 -19.94
N SER A 395 4.07 -0.40 -20.42
CA SER A 395 3.48 -0.15 -21.74
C SER A 395 2.37 0.92 -21.72
N GLN A 396 2.03 1.44 -20.54
CA GLN A 396 0.91 2.35 -20.38
C GLN A 396 1.38 3.81 -20.50
N ASP A 397 0.62 4.58 -21.26
CA ASP A 397 0.89 6.01 -21.41
C ASP A 397 0.60 6.77 -20.13
N ILE A 398 1.49 7.71 -19.81
CA ILE A 398 1.31 8.66 -18.72
C ILE A 398 0.93 10.01 -19.32
N HIS A 399 -0.23 10.53 -18.93
CA HIS A 399 -0.60 11.91 -19.20
C HIS A 399 -0.18 12.81 -18.05
N ILE A 400 0.86 13.61 -18.30
CA ILE A 400 1.29 14.66 -17.39
C ILE A 400 0.41 15.89 -17.66
N PHE A 401 -0.40 16.26 -16.67
CA PHE A 401 -1.27 17.43 -16.71
C PHE A 401 -0.41 18.68 -16.63
N ARG A 402 -0.55 19.59 -17.60
CA ARG A 402 0.28 20.80 -17.64
C ARG A 402 -0.07 21.74 -16.49
N PRO A 403 0.90 22.53 -15.98
CA PRO A 403 0.61 23.56 -15.00
C PRO A 403 -0.46 24.54 -15.52
N VAL A 404 -1.54 24.71 -14.76
CA VAL A 404 -2.61 25.66 -15.09
C VAL A 404 -2.82 26.63 -13.94
N SER A 405 -3.02 27.92 -14.26
CA SER A 405 -3.25 28.97 -13.26
C SER A 405 -4.62 29.64 -13.39
N ASN A 406 -5.28 29.48 -14.53
CA ASN A 406 -6.56 30.11 -14.80
C ASN A 406 -7.60 29.13 -15.39
N ARG A 407 -8.87 29.57 -15.39
CA ARG A 407 -10.00 28.78 -15.88
C ARG A 407 -9.87 28.41 -17.38
N GLY A 408 -9.27 29.27 -18.20
CA GLY A 408 -9.13 29.05 -19.63
C GLY A 408 -8.14 27.93 -19.96
N GLU A 409 -6.96 27.98 -19.34
CA GLU A 409 -5.93 26.94 -19.42
C GLU A 409 -6.44 25.59 -18.92
N ALA A 410 -7.10 25.58 -17.76
CA ALA A 410 -7.70 24.37 -17.21
C ALA A 410 -8.71 23.74 -18.19
N HIS A 411 -9.53 24.54 -18.87
CA HIS A 411 -10.48 24.05 -19.87
C HIS A 411 -9.79 23.42 -21.08
N LEU A 412 -8.74 24.06 -21.60
CA LEU A 412 -7.98 23.56 -22.75
C LEU A 412 -7.29 22.24 -22.43
N GLU A 413 -6.65 22.14 -21.26
CA GLU A 413 -5.96 20.94 -20.82
C GLU A 413 -6.94 19.80 -20.49
N LEU A 414 -8.08 20.08 -19.85
CA LEU A 414 -9.15 19.08 -19.65
C LEU A 414 -9.67 18.52 -20.98
N ASN A 415 -9.90 19.37 -21.97
CA ASN A 415 -10.32 18.93 -23.31
C ASN A 415 -9.24 18.08 -24.02
N ALA A 416 -7.96 18.39 -23.81
CA ALA A 416 -6.87 17.59 -24.33
C ALA A 416 -6.81 16.22 -23.63
N PHE A 417 -6.96 16.21 -22.30
CA PHE A 417 -6.97 15.00 -21.49
C PHE A 417 -8.13 14.06 -21.84
N ARG A 418 -9.34 14.61 -22.07
CA ARG A 418 -10.55 13.85 -22.44
C ARG A 418 -10.36 12.97 -23.68
N ARG A 419 -9.46 13.35 -24.59
CA ARG A 419 -9.19 12.59 -25.83
C ARG A 419 -8.29 11.38 -25.61
N LYS A 420 -7.68 11.25 -24.44
CA LYS A 420 -6.80 10.13 -24.10
C LYS A 420 -7.60 9.01 -23.44
N HIS A 421 -7.32 7.78 -23.83
CA HIS A 421 -7.89 6.57 -23.26
C HIS A 421 -6.78 5.72 -22.65
N ASP A 422 -7.12 4.98 -21.58
CA ASP A 422 -6.23 4.04 -20.89
C ASP A 422 -4.86 4.61 -20.47
N CYS A 423 -4.85 5.86 -20.02
CA CYS A 423 -3.64 6.54 -19.57
C CYS A 423 -3.69 6.83 -18.06
N ALA A 424 -2.53 6.74 -17.40
CA ALA A 424 -2.38 7.18 -16.03
C ALA A 424 -2.27 8.72 -15.98
N LEU A 425 -2.87 9.35 -14.98
CA LEU A 425 -2.84 10.81 -14.81
C LEU A 425 -1.76 11.20 -13.80
N VAL A 426 -0.92 12.19 -14.13
CA VAL A 426 -0.02 12.87 -13.17
C VAL A 426 -0.39 14.35 -13.12
N ILE A 427 -0.72 14.88 -11.95
CA ILE A 427 -1.15 16.27 -11.78
C ILE A 427 -0.50 16.93 -10.55
N SER A 428 -0.15 18.22 -10.64
CA SER A 428 0.34 18.98 -9.49
C SER A 428 -0.80 19.49 -8.60
N GLY A 429 -0.55 19.62 -7.30
CA GLY A 429 -1.52 20.15 -6.32
C GLY A 429 -2.10 21.51 -6.73
N ASP A 430 -1.26 22.42 -7.23
CA ASP A 430 -1.70 23.75 -7.69
C ASP A 430 -2.69 23.65 -8.87
N SER A 431 -2.38 22.81 -9.86
CA SER A 431 -3.24 22.60 -11.04
C SER A 431 -4.55 21.90 -10.66
N LEU A 432 -4.46 20.94 -9.74
CA LEU A 432 -5.61 20.23 -9.19
C LEU A 432 -6.56 21.21 -8.51
N GLU A 433 -6.05 22.13 -7.69
CA GLU A 433 -6.87 23.13 -7.00
C GLU A 433 -7.64 24.03 -7.98
N VAL A 434 -7.00 24.47 -9.07
CA VAL A 434 -7.66 25.23 -10.14
C VAL A 434 -8.75 24.39 -10.81
N CYS A 435 -8.48 23.11 -11.10
CA CYS A 435 -9.45 22.20 -11.71
C CYS A 435 -10.65 21.97 -10.78
N LEU A 436 -10.42 21.70 -9.50
CA LEU A 436 -11.49 21.50 -8.51
C LEU A 436 -12.31 22.79 -8.31
N ARG A 437 -11.69 23.96 -8.38
CA ARG A 437 -12.41 25.23 -8.22
C ARG A 437 -13.39 25.54 -9.37
N TYR A 438 -13.02 25.23 -10.61
CA TYR A 438 -13.79 25.65 -11.80
C TYR A 438 -14.50 24.53 -12.55
N TYR A 439 -13.98 23.29 -12.48
CA TYR A 439 -14.43 22.13 -13.26
C TYR A 439 -14.45 20.84 -12.42
N GLU A 440 -14.86 20.94 -11.15
CA GLU A 440 -14.82 19.82 -10.17
C GLU A 440 -15.38 18.52 -10.75
N HIS A 441 -16.67 18.50 -11.10
CA HIS A 441 -17.36 17.30 -11.58
C HIS A 441 -16.71 16.69 -12.82
N GLU A 442 -16.34 17.53 -13.80
CA GLU A 442 -15.73 17.08 -15.05
C GLU A 442 -14.35 16.46 -14.80
N PHE A 443 -13.52 17.10 -13.98
CA PHE A 443 -12.21 16.58 -13.62
C PHE A 443 -12.32 15.25 -12.87
N VAL A 444 -13.19 15.16 -11.85
CA VAL A 444 -13.35 13.93 -11.06
C VAL A 444 -13.82 12.78 -11.93
N GLU A 445 -14.76 13.02 -12.84
CA GLU A 445 -15.28 12.00 -13.74
C GLU A 445 -14.16 11.43 -14.64
N LEU A 446 -13.33 12.30 -15.23
CA LEU A 446 -12.20 11.88 -16.06
C LEU A 446 -11.12 11.18 -15.24
N ALA A 447 -10.73 11.74 -14.10
CA ALA A 447 -9.70 11.16 -13.23
C ALA A 447 -10.12 9.78 -12.68
N CYS A 448 -11.41 9.59 -12.39
CA CYS A 448 -11.94 8.30 -11.96
C CYS A 448 -11.91 7.24 -13.06
N GLN A 449 -11.86 7.60 -14.34
CA GLN A 449 -11.72 6.65 -15.45
C GLN A 449 -10.29 6.14 -15.61
N CYS A 450 -9.30 6.88 -15.10
CA CYS A 450 -7.91 6.45 -15.14
C CYS A 450 -7.69 5.18 -14.30
N PRO A 451 -6.78 4.30 -14.76
CA PRO A 451 -6.38 3.11 -14.01
C PRO A 451 -5.53 3.47 -12.78
N ALA A 452 -4.72 4.52 -12.87
CA ALA A 452 -3.95 5.09 -11.77
C ALA A 452 -3.87 6.62 -11.89
N VAL A 453 -3.81 7.29 -10.74
CA VAL A 453 -3.65 8.75 -10.65
C VAL A 453 -2.52 9.06 -9.67
N VAL A 454 -1.67 10.02 -10.01
CA VAL A 454 -0.58 10.50 -9.19
C VAL A 454 -0.75 12.00 -8.99
N CYS A 455 -0.96 12.42 -7.75
CA CYS A 455 -1.00 13.83 -7.37
C CYS A 455 0.33 14.18 -6.68
N CYS A 456 1.09 15.10 -7.26
CA CYS A 456 2.39 15.55 -6.72
C CYS A 456 2.28 16.95 -6.11
N ARG A 457 3.21 17.31 -5.22
CA ARG A 457 3.20 18.56 -4.43
C ARG A 457 1.90 18.79 -3.66
N CYS A 458 1.27 17.73 -3.15
CA CYS A 458 0.06 17.86 -2.34
C CYS A 458 0.38 18.28 -0.92
N SER A 459 -0.36 19.26 -0.39
CA SER A 459 -0.39 19.55 1.04
C SER A 459 -1.21 18.48 1.80
N PRO A 460 -0.98 18.29 3.12
CA PRO A 460 -1.79 17.37 3.93
C PRO A 460 -3.30 17.61 3.82
N THR A 461 -3.72 18.88 3.82
CA THR A 461 -5.13 19.26 3.70
C THR A 461 -5.71 18.90 2.33
N GLN A 462 -4.94 19.10 1.26
CA GLN A 462 -5.34 18.70 -0.09
C GLN A 462 -5.49 17.17 -0.19
N LYS A 463 -4.62 16.38 0.43
CA LYS A 463 -4.77 14.91 0.43
C LYS A 463 -6.11 14.48 1.03
N ALA A 464 -6.48 15.04 2.18
CA ALA A 464 -7.76 14.76 2.81
C ALA A 464 -8.97 15.23 1.98
N GLN A 465 -8.84 16.37 1.28
CA GLN A 465 -9.88 16.86 0.38
C GLN A 465 -10.13 15.91 -0.79
N ILE A 466 -9.08 15.35 -1.41
CA ILE A 466 -9.20 14.38 -2.50
C ILE A 466 -9.96 13.13 -2.05
N VAL A 467 -9.70 12.63 -0.84
CA VAL A 467 -10.44 11.48 -0.28
C VAL A 467 -11.93 11.77 -0.18
N ARG A 468 -12.30 12.92 0.40
CA ARG A 468 -13.71 13.33 0.56
C ARG A 468 -14.40 13.55 -0.78
N LEU A 469 -13.68 14.15 -1.74
CA LEU A 469 -14.15 14.38 -3.10
C LEU A 469 -14.54 13.06 -3.78
N LEU A 470 -13.68 12.03 -3.69
CA LEU A 470 -13.96 10.69 -4.23
C LEU A 470 -15.17 10.03 -3.57
N GLN A 471 -15.30 10.14 -2.25
CA GLN A 471 -16.44 9.60 -1.50
C GLN A 471 -17.76 10.25 -1.95
N GLN A 472 -17.77 11.58 -2.08
CA GLN A 472 -18.97 12.35 -2.47
C GLN A 472 -19.41 12.08 -3.91
N HIS A 473 -18.45 12.01 -4.85
CA HIS A 473 -18.77 11.87 -6.27
C HIS A 473 -19.07 10.43 -6.68
N THR A 474 -18.39 9.45 -6.10
CA THR A 474 -18.48 8.06 -6.54
C THR A 474 -19.37 7.20 -5.66
N ALA A 475 -19.69 7.65 -4.45
CA ALA A 475 -20.35 6.87 -3.39
C ALA A 475 -19.67 5.52 -3.08
N ASN A 476 -18.42 5.33 -3.53
CA ASN A 476 -17.63 4.14 -3.29
C ASN A 476 -16.76 4.31 -2.04
N ARG A 477 -16.38 3.18 -1.45
CA ARG A 477 -15.53 3.15 -0.27
C ARG A 477 -14.08 3.44 -0.64
N THR A 478 -13.47 4.34 0.13
CA THR A 478 -12.06 4.72 0.00
C THR A 478 -11.26 4.17 1.18
N CYS A 479 -10.02 3.79 0.91
CA CYS A 479 -9.03 3.48 1.93
C CYS A 479 -7.81 4.36 1.72
N ALA A 480 -7.22 4.85 2.82
CA ALA A 480 -6.01 5.65 2.79
C ALA A 480 -4.89 4.94 3.56
N ILE A 481 -3.68 4.93 3.00
CA ILE A 481 -2.49 4.37 3.63
C ILE A 481 -1.33 5.38 3.66
N GLY A 482 -0.67 5.48 4.82
CA GLY A 482 0.47 6.36 5.05
C GLY A 482 1.26 5.97 6.32
N ASP A 483 2.45 6.51 6.49
CA ASP A 483 3.33 6.25 7.65
C ASP A 483 3.57 7.51 8.51
N GLY A 484 3.53 8.70 7.91
CA GLY A 484 3.90 9.96 8.54
C GLY A 484 2.73 10.78 9.10
N GLY A 485 3.07 11.80 9.91
CA GLY A 485 2.12 12.78 10.44
C GLY A 485 1.35 13.55 9.36
N ASN A 486 1.96 13.74 8.19
CA ASN A 486 1.35 14.42 7.04
C ASN A 486 0.15 13.65 6.46
N ASP A 487 0.07 12.35 6.70
CA ASP A 487 -0.96 11.48 6.12
C ASP A 487 -2.12 11.23 7.08
N VAL A 488 -1.99 11.64 8.35
CA VAL A 488 -3.03 11.46 9.38
C VAL A 488 -4.38 12.02 8.92
N SER A 489 -4.38 13.20 8.31
CA SER A 489 -5.61 13.83 7.82
C SER A 489 -6.25 13.08 6.65
N MET A 490 -5.43 12.46 5.78
CA MET A 490 -5.89 11.61 4.67
C MET A 490 -6.46 10.29 5.20
N ILE A 491 -5.75 9.66 6.15
CA ILE A 491 -6.13 8.42 6.82
C ILE A 491 -7.48 8.57 7.53
N GLN A 492 -7.65 9.64 8.32
CA GLN A 492 -8.89 9.90 9.05
C GLN A 492 -10.06 10.32 8.17
N ALA A 493 -9.80 10.82 6.96
CA ALA A 493 -10.86 11.19 6.02
C ALA A 493 -11.43 9.97 5.26
N ALA A 494 -10.68 8.88 5.14
CA ALA A 494 -11.10 7.69 4.40
C ALA A 494 -12.15 6.87 5.18
N ASP A 495 -12.89 6.00 4.49
CA ASP A 495 -13.79 5.05 5.16
C ASP A 495 -13.00 4.00 5.96
N CYS A 496 -11.74 3.77 5.57
CA CYS A 496 -10.79 2.90 6.25
C CYS A 496 -9.39 3.48 6.20
N GLY A 497 -8.81 3.76 7.36
CA GLY A 497 -7.43 4.22 7.51
C GLY A 497 -6.46 3.08 7.82
N ILE A 498 -5.37 2.98 7.06
CA ILE A 498 -4.27 2.04 7.32
C ILE A 498 -2.99 2.85 7.61
N GLY A 499 -2.37 2.63 8.75
CA GLY A 499 -1.11 3.25 9.13
C GLY A 499 0.03 2.26 9.00
N ILE A 500 1.15 2.68 8.41
CA ILE A 500 2.39 1.92 8.44
C ILE A 500 3.22 2.40 9.64
N GLU A 501 3.84 1.47 10.38
CA GLU A 501 4.78 1.83 11.44
C GLU A 501 6.10 2.33 10.81
N GLY A 502 6.20 3.65 10.64
CA GLY A 502 7.39 4.31 10.10
C GLY A 502 8.57 4.34 11.06
N LYS A 503 9.79 4.47 10.50
CA LYS A 503 11.03 4.65 11.27
C LYS A 503 11.06 6.00 12.00
N GLU A 504 10.47 7.04 11.41
CA GLU A 504 10.50 8.43 11.91
C GLU A 504 9.44 8.73 12.98
N GLY A 505 8.43 7.85 13.13
CA GLY A 505 7.38 8.00 14.15
C GLY A 505 6.17 7.11 13.92
N LYS A 506 5.32 6.97 14.95
CA LYS A 506 4.09 6.13 14.90
C LYS A 506 2.80 6.94 14.76
N GLN A 507 2.87 8.19 14.29
CA GLN A 507 1.72 9.10 14.28
C GLN A 507 0.58 8.58 13.36
N ALA A 508 0.90 8.16 12.13
CA ALA A 508 -0.08 7.57 11.22
C ALA A 508 -0.64 6.25 11.77
N SER A 509 0.24 5.35 12.25
CA SER A 509 -0.15 4.10 12.91
C SER A 509 -1.11 4.31 14.06
N LEU A 510 -0.89 5.32 14.92
CA LEU A 510 -1.74 5.63 16.07
C LEU A 510 -3.11 6.19 15.67
N ALA A 511 -3.16 6.97 14.59
CA ALA A 511 -4.39 7.60 14.10
C ALA A 511 -5.21 6.74 13.14
N ALA A 512 -4.64 5.64 12.62
CA ALA A 512 -5.28 4.73 11.69
C ALA A 512 -6.21 3.71 12.38
N ASP A 513 -7.08 3.10 11.60
CA ASP A 513 -7.93 2.01 12.09
C ASP A 513 -7.19 0.67 12.15
N PHE A 514 -6.26 0.46 11.21
CA PHE A 514 -5.37 -0.68 11.14
C PHE A 514 -3.92 -0.20 11.11
N SER A 515 -3.06 -0.78 11.94
CA SER A 515 -1.61 -0.58 11.89
C SER A 515 -0.96 -1.80 11.28
N ILE A 516 -0.14 -1.63 10.25
CA ILE A 516 0.68 -2.68 9.65
C ILE A 516 2.15 -2.25 9.66
N THR A 517 3.06 -3.22 9.56
CA THR A 517 4.51 -2.96 9.59
C THR A 517 5.12 -2.67 8.22
N GLN A 518 4.53 -3.19 7.14
CA GLN A 518 5.03 -3.05 5.77
C GLN A 518 3.87 -2.97 4.79
N PHE A 519 4.07 -2.29 3.65
CA PHE A 519 3.04 -2.13 2.62
C PHE A 519 2.48 -3.47 2.13
N LYS A 520 3.33 -4.49 1.92
CA LYS A 520 2.91 -5.80 1.39
C LYS A 520 1.81 -6.51 2.18
N HIS A 521 1.72 -6.21 3.48
CA HIS A 521 0.71 -6.81 4.36
C HIS A 521 -0.73 -6.39 4.00
N ILE A 522 -0.90 -5.27 3.27
CA ILE A 522 -2.22 -4.83 2.78
C ILE A 522 -2.86 -5.88 1.86
N GLY A 523 -2.07 -6.60 1.05
CA GLY A 523 -2.59 -7.59 0.12
C GLY A 523 -3.35 -8.68 0.86
N ARG A 524 -2.76 -9.24 1.92
CA ARG A 524 -3.40 -10.25 2.75
C ARG A 524 -4.52 -9.68 3.62
N LEU A 525 -4.33 -8.49 4.18
CA LEU A 525 -5.36 -7.80 4.98
C LEU A 525 -6.66 -7.63 4.19
N LEU A 526 -6.59 -7.23 2.92
CA LEU A 526 -7.78 -7.03 2.08
C LEU A 526 -8.31 -8.33 1.49
N MET A 527 -7.47 -9.08 0.79
CA MET A 527 -7.90 -10.25 0.00
C MET A 527 -8.41 -11.40 0.88
N VAL A 528 -7.81 -11.58 2.07
CA VAL A 528 -8.19 -12.65 3.00
C VAL A 528 -9.12 -12.10 4.07
N HIS A 529 -8.64 -11.19 4.91
CA HIS A 529 -9.38 -10.77 6.11
C HIS A 529 -10.56 -9.88 5.80
N GLY A 530 -10.41 -8.87 4.95
CA GLY A 530 -11.50 -7.98 4.58
C GLY A 530 -12.63 -8.71 3.87
N ARG A 531 -12.27 -9.57 2.90
CA ARG A 531 -13.21 -10.45 2.21
C ARG A 531 -13.97 -11.37 3.17
N ASN A 532 -13.26 -12.07 4.05
CA ASN A 532 -13.87 -12.99 5.00
C ASN A 532 -14.77 -12.25 5.98
N SER A 533 -14.32 -11.13 6.53
CA SER A 533 -15.10 -10.28 7.45
C SER A 533 -16.42 -9.85 6.81
N TYR A 534 -16.39 -9.33 5.57
CA TYR A 534 -17.61 -8.93 4.86
C TYR A 534 -18.57 -10.10 4.60
N LYS A 535 -18.07 -11.25 4.12
CA LYS A 535 -18.92 -12.42 3.84
C LYS A 535 -19.52 -13.03 5.12
N ARG A 536 -18.74 -13.09 6.20
CA ARG A 536 -19.18 -13.62 7.49
C ARG A 536 -20.21 -12.69 8.15
N SER A 537 -19.98 -11.38 8.15
CA SER A 537 -20.97 -10.39 8.60
C SER A 537 -22.28 -10.49 7.82
N ALA A 538 -22.21 -10.63 6.49
CA ALA A 538 -23.38 -10.79 5.64
C ALA A 538 -24.19 -12.04 5.99
N ALA A 539 -23.53 -13.19 6.18
CA ALA A 539 -24.17 -14.42 6.58
C ALA A 539 -24.77 -14.31 7.99
N LEU A 540 -24.00 -13.82 8.96
CA LEU A 540 -24.43 -13.63 10.35
C LEU A 540 -25.67 -12.74 10.43
N GLY A 541 -25.66 -11.59 9.74
CA GLY A 541 -26.80 -10.66 9.71
C GLY A 541 -28.05 -11.29 9.10
N GLN A 542 -27.90 -12.05 8.01
CA GLN A 542 -29.03 -12.75 7.37
C GLN A 542 -29.64 -13.81 8.28
N PHE A 543 -28.82 -14.61 8.96
CA PHE A 543 -29.29 -15.62 9.91
C PHE A 543 -29.97 -15.03 11.13
N VAL A 544 -29.40 -13.96 11.71
CA VAL A 544 -30.04 -13.32 12.86
C VAL A 544 -31.38 -12.68 12.49
N MET A 545 -31.49 -12.05 11.30
CA MET A 545 -32.79 -11.55 10.81
C MET A 545 -33.78 -12.69 10.57
N HIS A 546 -33.34 -13.77 9.93
CA HIS A 546 -34.15 -14.95 9.66
C HIS A 546 -34.80 -15.53 10.92
N ARG A 547 -34.01 -15.68 11.99
CA ARG A 547 -34.42 -16.12 13.32
C ARG A 547 -35.60 -15.33 13.91
N GLY A 548 -35.59 -14.00 13.74
CA GLY A 548 -36.66 -13.11 14.22
C GLY A 548 -37.93 -13.19 13.35
N MET A 549 -37.73 -13.28 12.04
CA MET A 549 -38.83 -13.35 11.07
C MET A 549 -39.61 -14.68 11.15
N ILE A 550 -38.96 -15.81 11.47
CA ILE A 550 -39.67 -17.10 11.64
C ILE A 550 -40.66 -17.00 12.81
N ILE A 551 -40.22 -16.56 13.99
CA ILE A 551 -41.10 -16.41 15.17
C ILE A 551 -42.28 -15.50 14.84
N SER A 552 -42.00 -14.38 14.17
CA SER A 552 -43.04 -13.42 13.79
C SER A 552 -44.04 -14.02 12.82
N THR A 553 -43.59 -14.85 11.89
CA THR A 553 -44.47 -15.59 10.97
C THR A 553 -45.32 -16.60 11.74
N MET A 554 -44.72 -17.40 12.63
CA MET A 554 -45.45 -18.36 13.47
C MET A 554 -46.51 -17.67 14.33
N GLN A 555 -46.16 -16.52 14.94
CA GLN A 555 -47.09 -15.69 15.71
C GLN A 555 -48.23 -15.16 14.84
N ALA A 556 -47.95 -14.74 13.60
CA ALA A 556 -48.99 -14.26 12.68
C ALA A 556 -49.96 -15.38 12.29
N VAL A 557 -49.46 -16.57 12.00
CA VAL A 557 -50.29 -17.75 11.69
C VAL A 557 -51.12 -18.14 12.91
N PHE A 558 -50.51 -18.25 14.09
CA PHE A 558 -51.19 -18.51 15.36
C PHE A 558 -52.31 -17.50 15.61
N SER A 559 -52.01 -16.21 15.61
CA SER A 559 -53.02 -15.16 15.81
C SER A 559 -54.15 -15.23 14.77
N SER A 560 -53.86 -15.59 13.52
CA SER A 560 -54.90 -15.71 12.48
C SER A 560 -55.88 -16.85 12.77
N ILE A 561 -55.41 -17.97 13.32
CA ILE A 561 -56.24 -19.12 13.67
C ILE A 561 -57.12 -18.81 14.88
N PHE A 562 -56.59 -18.09 15.86
CA PHE A 562 -57.33 -17.66 17.06
C PHE A 562 -58.10 -16.36 16.83
N TYR A 563 -58.84 -16.25 15.72
CA TYR A 563 -59.71 -15.11 15.41
C TYR A 563 -59.03 -13.73 15.56
N PHE A 564 -57.76 -13.62 15.16
CA PHE A 564 -56.95 -12.41 15.31
C PHE A 564 -56.76 -11.92 16.76
N ALA A 565 -56.77 -12.84 17.72
CA ALA A 565 -56.44 -12.54 19.11
C ALA A 565 -54.95 -12.17 19.29
N SER A 566 -54.70 -11.19 20.17
CA SER A 566 -53.36 -10.68 20.50
C SER A 566 -52.70 -11.46 21.65
N VAL A 567 -52.75 -12.80 21.58
CA VAL A 567 -52.13 -13.71 22.55
C VAL A 567 -50.74 -14.12 22.04
N PRO A 568 -49.66 -13.96 22.85
CA PRO A 568 -48.34 -14.43 22.46
C PRO A 568 -48.28 -15.96 22.44
N LEU A 569 -47.70 -16.53 21.38
CA LEU A 569 -47.44 -17.95 21.23
C LEU A 569 -46.37 -18.44 22.22
N TYR A 570 -45.27 -17.68 22.34
CA TYR A 570 -44.17 -17.97 23.26
C TYR A 570 -44.06 -16.88 24.32
N GLN A 571 -43.91 -17.26 25.59
CA GLN A 571 -43.85 -16.34 26.72
C GLN A 571 -42.62 -16.62 27.61
N GLY A 572 -42.22 -15.61 28.38
CA GLY A 572 -41.26 -15.73 29.47
C GLY A 572 -39.90 -16.28 29.03
N PHE A 573 -39.43 -17.31 29.73
CA PHE A 573 -38.09 -17.88 29.57
C PHE A 573 -37.86 -18.54 28.20
N LEU A 574 -38.91 -18.98 27.49
CA LEU A 574 -38.76 -19.58 26.16
C LEU A 574 -38.21 -18.58 25.13
N MET A 575 -38.75 -17.36 25.12
CA MET A 575 -38.29 -16.29 24.21
C MET A 575 -36.88 -15.83 24.55
N VAL A 576 -36.56 -15.73 25.84
CA VAL A 576 -35.22 -15.38 26.30
C VAL A 576 -34.23 -16.47 25.89
N GLY A 577 -34.51 -17.73 26.25
CA GLY A 577 -33.64 -18.87 25.93
C GLY A 577 -33.42 -19.07 24.43
N TYR A 578 -34.45 -18.86 23.61
CA TYR A 578 -34.31 -18.91 22.15
C TYR A 578 -33.30 -17.91 21.62
N ALA A 579 -33.41 -16.64 22.02
CA ALA A 579 -32.57 -15.58 21.50
C ALA A 579 -31.13 -15.60 22.05
N THR A 580 -30.93 -16.06 23.29
CA THR A 580 -29.64 -15.95 24.00
C THR A 580 -28.87 -17.25 24.13
N ILE A 581 -29.53 -18.41 24.19
CA ILE A 581 -28.88 -19.70 24.49
C ILE A 581 -29.02 -20.67 23.32
N TYR A 582 -30.25 -21.02 22.93
CA TYR A 582 -30.49 -22.16 22.04
C TYR A 582 -30.02 -21.92 20.60
N THR A 583 -30.06 -20.68 20.12
CA THR A 583 -29.68 -20.37 18.72
C THR A 583 -28.48 -19.43 18.62
N MET A 584 -27.94 -18.94 19.74
CA MET A 584 -26.87 -17.94 19.72
C MET A 584 -25.53 -18.55 19.28
N PHE A 585 -25.06 -19.61 19.95
CA PHE A 585 -23.73 -20.18 19.69
C PHE A 585 -23.55 -20.68 18.25
N PRO A 586 -24.49 -21.43 17.64
CA PRO A 586 -24.37 -21.92 16.27
C PRO A 586 -24.33 -20.79 15.26
N VAL A 587 -25.24 -19.81 15.41
CA VAL A 587 -25.30 -18.64 14.53
C VAL A 587 -24.04 -17.79 14.67
N PHE A 588 -23.56 -17.57 15.89
CA PHE A 588 -22.33 -16.83 16.13
C PHE A 588 -21.09 -17.57 15.61
N SER A 589 -21.09 -18.90 15.61
CA SER A 589 -19.99 -19.70 15.08
C SER A 589 -19.70 -19.45 13.59
N LEU A 590 -20.66 -18.90 12.83
CA LEU A 590 -20.50 -18.48 11.43
C LEU A 590 -19.38 -17.44 11.23
N VAL A 591 -18.96 -16.75 12.29
CA VAL A 591 -17.77 -15.88 12.34
C VAL A 591 -16.49 -16.64 11.95
N LEU A 592 -16.49 -17.97 12.06
CA LEU A 592 -15.36 -18.84 11.69
C LEU A 592 -15.45 -19.39 10.25
N ASP A 593 -16.59 -19.25 9.55
CA ASP A 593 -16.81 -19.88 8.24
C ASP A 593 -15.84 -19.34 7.19
N GLN A 594 -15.32 -20.21 6.32
CA GLN A 594 -14.46 -19.84 5.22
C GLN A 594 -15.03 -20.43 3.94
N ASP A 595 -15.23 -19.59 2.93
CA ASP A 595 -15.70 -20.06 1.63
C ASP A 595 -14.54 -20.39 0.67
N VAL A 596 -13.35 -19.82 0.90
CA VAL A 596 -12.12 -20.06 0.13
C VAL A 596 -10.93 -20.04 1.08
N LYS A 597 -9.92 -20.90 0.83
CA LYS A 597 -8.67 -20.93 1.60
C LYS A 597 -7.86 -19.63 1.39
N PRO A 598 -7.06 -19.16 2.37
CA PRO A 598 -6.26 -17.94 2.25
C PRO A 598 -5.35 -17.88 1.01
N GLU A 599 -4.67 -18.98 0.69
CA GLU A 599 -3.78 -19.09 -0.48
C GLU A 599 -4.52 -18.86 -1.79
N MET A 600 -5.71 -19.44 -1.93
CA MET A 600 -6.55 -19.29 -3.12
C MET A 600 -7.12 -17.88 -3.25
N ALA A 601 -7.37 -17.20 -2.14
CA ALA A 601 -7.82 -15.80 -2.15
C ALA A 601 -6.71 -14.84 -2.63
N LEU A 602 -5.45 -15.17 -2.35
CA LEU A 602 -4.29 -14.42 -2.85
C LEU A 602 -3.96 -14.77 -4.31
N LEU A 603 -4.13 -16.02 -4.71
CA LEU A 603 -3.89 -16.48 -6.09
C LEU A 603 -4.92 -15.92 -7.08
N TYR A 604 -6.18 -15.77 -6.65
CA TYR A 604 -7.30 -15.29 -7.49
C TYR A 604 -7.93 -14.01 -6.90
N PRO A 605 -7.23 -12.85 -7.01
CA PRO A 605 -7.71 -11.57 -6.47
C PRO A 605 -9.04 -11.10 -7.07
N GLU A 606 -9.44 -11.59 -8.25
CA GLU A 606 -10.73 -11.27 -8.88
C GLU A 606 -11.93 -11.66 -8.01
N LEU A 607 -11.74 -12.59 -7.07
CA LEU A 607 -12.75 -12.95 -6.06
C LEU A 607 -13.13 -11.78 -5.15
N TYR A 608 -12.24 -10.80 -4.96
CA TYR A 608 -12.51 -9.57 -4.24
C TYR A 608 -13.42 -8.64 -5.05
N LYS A 609 -13.18 -8.53 -6.36
CA LYS A 609 -14.00 -7.72 -7.29
C LYS A 609 -15.48 -8.13 -7.31
N ASP A 610 -15.79 -9.39 -7.00
CA ASP A 610 -17.18 -9.85 -6.89
C ASP A 610 -17.91 -9.30 -5.65
N LEU A 611 -17.18 -8.88 -4.61
CA LEU A 611 -17.74 -8.30 -3.38
C LEU A 611 -18.20 -6.86 -3.57
N THR A 612 -17.45 -6.08 -4.36
CA THR A 612 -17.75 -4.65 -4.61
C THR A 612 -19.09 -4.46 -5.33
N LYS A 613 -19.60 -5.49 -6.01
CA LYS A 613 -20.94 -5.53 -6.61
C LYS A 613 -22.08 -5.52 -5.59
N GLY A 614 -21.80 -5.64 -4.28
CA GLY A 614 -22.80 -5.57 -3.22
C GLY A 614 -23.83 -6.72 -3.22
N ARG A 615 -23.53 -7.84 -3.90
CA ARG A 615 -24.49 -8.94 -4.09
C ARG A 615 -24.78 -9.72 -2.81
N SER A 616 -23.85 -9.73 -1.85
CA SER A 616 -23.98 -10.49 -0.59
C SER A 616 -25.08 -9.93 0.31
N LEU A 617 -25.20 -8.60 0.40
CA LEU A 617 -26.24 -7.89 1.15
C LEU A 617 -26.98 -6.93 0.22
N SER A 618 -27.91 -7.49 -0.54
CA SER A 618 -28.80 -6.75 -1.45
C SER A 618 -30.26 -6.86 -1.01
N PHE A 619 -31.10 -5.95 -1.50
CA PHE A 619 -32.55 -6.04 -1.30
C PHE A 619 -33.12 -7.37 -1.82
N LYS A 620 -32.55 -7.90 -2.92
CA LYS A 620 -32.91 -9.21 -3.46
C LYS A 620 -32.61 -10.35 -2.48
N THR A 621 -31.41 -10.37 -1.89
CA THR A 621 -31.05 -11.40 -0.89
C THR A 621 -31.89 -11.27 0.37
N PHE A 622 -32.20 -10.05 0.80
CA PHE A 622 -33.09 -9.81 1.92
C PHE A 622 -34.48 -10.39 1.66
N LEU A 623 -35.10 -10.11 0.51
CA LEU A 623 -36.41 -10.64 0.15
C LEU A 623 -36.42 -12.17 0.08
N ILE A 624 -35.35 -12.79 -0.44
CA ILE A 624 -35.21 -14.25 -0.46
C ILE A 624 -35.24 -14.80 0.97
N TRP A 625 -34.50 -14.21 1.91
CA TRP A 625 -34.49 -14.64 3.31
C TRP A 625 -35.84 -14.42 4.01
N VAL A 626 -36.56 -13.33 3.70
CA VAL A 626 -37.92 -13.10 4.17
C VAL A 626 -38.85 -14.22 3.70
N LEU A 627 -38.79 -14.60 2.42
CA LEU A 627 -39.60 -15.68 1.86
C LEU A 627 -39.28 -17.03 2.50
N ILE A 628 -37.99 -17.30 2.76
CA ILE A 628 -37.55 -18.49 3.48
C ILE A 628 -38.14 -18.52 4.89
N SER A 629 -38.07 -17.40 5.63
CA SER A 629 -38.66 -17.28 6.97
C SER A 629 -40.17 -17.49 6.98
N VAL A 630 -40.88 -16.92 6.00
CA VAL A 630 -42.35 -17.07 5.88
C VAL A 630 -42.72 -18.52 5.59
N TYR A 631 -41.98 -19.17 4.68
CA TYR A 631 -42.18 -20.58 4.36
C TYR A 631 -41.96 -21.49 5.57
N GLN A 632 -40.81 -21.36 6.25
CA GLN A 632 -40.47 -22.20 7.40
C GLN A 632 -41.41 -21.92 8.58
N GLY A 633 -41.65 -20.65 8.92
CA GLY A 633 -42.60 -20.30 9.99
C GLY A 633 -44.03 -20.78 9.72
N GLY A 634 -44.46 -20.73 8.46
CA GLY A 634 -45.74 -21.30 8.02
C GLY A 634 -45.81 -22.81 8.21
N ILE A 635 -44.80 -23.57 7.78
CA ILE A 635 -44.74 -25.02 7.94
C ILE A 635 -44.66 -25.44 9.40
N LEU A 636 -43.85 -24.76 10.20
CA LEU A 636 -43.70 -25.07 11.61
C LEU A 636 -45.04 -24.95 12.35
N MET A 637 -45.80 -23.88 12.09
CA MET A 637 -47.09 -23.66 12.72
C MET A 637 -48.19 -24.54 12.14
N TYR A 638 -48.33 -24.59 10.81
CA TYR A 638 -49.37 -25.37 10.14
C TYR A 638 -49.16 -26.88 10.31
N GLY A 639 -47.92 -27.36 10.16
CA GLY A 639 -47.55 -28.76 10.37
C GLY A 639 -47.76 -29.20 11.81
N GLY A 640 -47.46 -28.33 12.78
CA GLY A 640 -47.78 -28.57 14.19
C GLY A 640 -49.27 -28.78 14.43
N LEU A 641 -50.14 -28.01 13.78
CA LEU A 641 -51.60 -28.14 13.91
C LEU A 641 -52.14 -29.42 13.28
N VAL A 642 -51.71 -29.73 12.05
CA VAL A 642 -52.24 -30.88 11.30
C VAL A 642 -51.76 -32.20 11.89
N LEU A 643 -50.49 -32.31 12.29
CA LEU A 643 -49.94 -33.57 12.80
C LEU A 643 -50.30 -33.84 14.27
N PHE A 644 -50.66 -32.81 15.03
CA PHE A 644 -50.99 -32.90 16.46
C PHE A 644 -52.39 -32.35 16.77
N GLU A 645 -53.35 -32.55 15.86
CA GLU A 645 -54.73 -32.06 16.00
C GLU A 645 -55.37 -32.48 17.34
N SER A 646 -55.12 -33.71 17.79
CA SER A 646 -55.62 -34.26 19.06
C SER A 646 -54.90 -33.76 20.32
N GLU A 647 -53.74 -33.11 20.18
CA GLU A 647 -52.83 -32.75 21.28
C GLU A 647 -52.51 -31.24 21.28
N PHE A 648 -53.48 -30.44 20.81
CA PHE A 648 -53.32 -29.00 20.62
C PHE A 648 -52.90 -28.23 21.88
N VAL A 649 -53.21 -28.76 23.07
CA VAL A 649 -52.79 -28.20 24.37
C VAL A 649 -51.26 -28.06 24.46
N HIS A 650 -50.50 -28.95 23.79
CA HIS A 650 -49.04 -28.94 23.75
C HIS A 650 -48.46 -28.20 22.54
N VAL A 651 -49.24 -27.37 21.83
CA VAL A 651 -48.79 -26.65 20.63
C VAL A 651 -47.52 -25.83 20.86
N VAL A 652 -47.36 -25.23 22.04
CA VAL A 652 -46.17 -24.45 22.41
C VAL A 652 -44.93 -25.35 22.45
N ALA A 653 -45.00 -26.51 23.10
CA ALA A 653 -43.89 -27.46 23.18
C ALA A 653 -43.51 -28.01 21.79
N ILE A 654 -44.52 -28.41 21.00
CA ILE A 654 -44.31 -28.96 19.65
C ILE A 654 -43.66 -27.93 18.72
N SER A 655 -44.27 -26.73 18.62
CA SER A 655 -43.82 -25.69 17.70
C SER A 655 -42.45 -25.11 18.11
N PHE A 656 -42.17 -24.97 19.40
CA PHE A 656 -40.89 -24.50 19.89
C PHE A 656 -39.76 -25.52 19.69
N THR A 657 -40.03 -26.81 19.90
CA THR A 657 -39.06 -27.89 19.63
C THR A 657 -38.70 -27.94 18.14
N ALA A 658 -39.72 -27.92 17.27
CA ALA A 658 -39.53 -27.91 15.83
C ALA A 658 -38.78 -26.65 15.36
N LEU A 659 -39.05 -25.49 15.97
CA LEU A 659 -38.35 -24.23 15.71
C LEU A 659 -36.85 -24.32 16.04
N VAL A 660 -36.49 -24.75 17.26
CA VAL A 660 -35.07 -24.85 17.67
C VAL A 660 -34.33 -25.85 16.78
N LEU A 661 -34.90 -27.03 16.53
CA LEU A 661 -34.26 -28.04 15.67
C LEU A 661 -34.12 -27.57 14.23
N THR A 662 -35.09 -26.82 13.70
CA THR A 662 -35.03 -26.23 12.35
C THR A 662 -33.89 -25.23 12.23
N GLU A 663 -33.72 -24.35 13.22
CA GLU A 663 -32.63 -23.36 13.23
C GLU A 663 -31.25 -24.03 13.28
N LEU A 664 -31.05 -25.00 14.18
CA LEU A 664 -29.80 -25.78 14.26
C LEU A 664 -29.49 -26.48 12.94
N LEU A 665 -30.48 -27.20 12.38
CA LEU A 665 -30.32 -27.88 11.11
C LEU A 665 -30.02 -26.90 9.95
N MET A 666 -30.65 -25.73 9.93
CA MET A 666 -30.46 -24.72 8.88
C MET A 666 -29.04 -24.12 8.92
N VAL A 667 -28.48 -23.90 10.12
CA VAL A 667 -27.09 -23.49 10.31
C VAL A 667 -26.14 -24.58 9.82
N ALA A 668 -26.34 -25.83 10.27
CA ALA A 668 -25.53 -26.98 9.86
C ALA A 668 -25.51 -27.21 8.34
N LEU A 669 -26.65 -27.02 7.65
CA LEU A 669 -26.76 -27.13 6.19
C LEU A 669 -26.18 -25.93 5.42
N THR A 670 -25.79 -24.87 6.14
CA THR A 670 -25.28 -23.64 5.52
C THR A 670 -23.80 -23.40 5.70
N ILE A 671 -23.21 -23.91 6.77
CA ILE A 671 -21.76 -23.96 6.97
C ILE A 671 -21.09 -24.59 5.75
N ARG A 672 -20.00 -23.98 5.27
CA ARG A 672 -19.21 -24.51 4.16
C ARG A 672 -18.03 -25.33 4.66
N THR A 673 -17.36 -24.84 5.68
CA THR A 673 -16.19 -25.47 6.29
C THR A 673 -16.46 -25.74 7.76
N TRP A 674 -16.44 -27.02 8.15
CA TRP A 674 -16.63 -27.40 9.54
C TRP A 674 -15.36 -27.14 10.35
N HIS A 675 -15.46 -26.24 11.32
CA HIS A 675 -14.45 -26.02 12.34
C HIS A 675 -14.87 -26.71 13.65
N LEU A 676 -13.92 -27.18 14.47
CA LEU A 676 -14.22 -27.87 15.73
C LEU A 676 -15.16 -27.05 16.64
N PHE A 677 -14.89 -25.75 16.78
CA PHE A 677 -15.75 -24.84 17.56
C PHE A 677 -17.18 -24.71 17.03
N MET A 678 -17.42 -24.84 15.73
CA MET A 678 -18.78 -24.83 15.18
C MET A 678 -19.52 -26.10 15.57
N VAL A 679 -18.86 -27.25 15.45
CA VAL A 679 -19.43 -28.55 15.87
C VAL A 679 -19.76 -28.52 17.36
N LEU A 680 -18.83 -28.03 18.18
CA LEU A 680 -19.05 -27.89 19.63
C LEU A 680 -20.19 -26.92 19.94
N ALA A 681 -20.30 -25.80 19.21
CA ALA A 681 -21.40 -24.84 19.38
C ALA A 681 -22.76 -25.47 19.08
N GLU A 682 -22.86 -26.27 18.01
CA GLU A 682 -24.09 -26.99 17.62
C GLU A 682 -24.53 -27.96 18.72
N PHE A 683 -23.62 -28.82 19.19
CA PHE A 683 -23.91 -29.79 20.24
C PHE A 683 -24.16 -29.14 21.59
N PHE A 684 -23.46 -28.06 21.92
CA PHE A 684 -23.67 -27.31 23.15
C PHE A 684 -25.07 -26.69 23.18
N SER A 685 -25.50 -26.03 22.10
CA SER A 685 -26.85 -25.47 22.01
C SER A 685 -27.94 -26.54 22.05
N LEU A 686 -27.73 -27.67 21.38
CA LEU A 686 -28.64 -28.82 21.48
C LEU A 686 -28.70 -29.36 22.93
N GLY A 687 -27.55 -29.50 23.59
CA GLY A 687 -27.47 -29.95 24.98
C GLY A 687 -28.17 -29.00 25.96
N CYS A 688 -27.97 -27.69 25.81
CA CYS A 688 -28.68 -26.67 26.61
C CYS A 688 -30.19 -26.74 26.40
N TYR A 689 -30.63 -26.98 25.16
CA TYR A 689 -32.04 -27.15 24.87
C TYR A 689 -32.61 -28.43 25.49
N LEU A 690 -31.94 -29.57 25.33
CA LEU A 690 -32.35 -30.84 25.95
C LEU A 690 -32.40 -30.75 27.48
N ALA A 691 -31.45 -30.06 28.11
CA ALA A 691 -31.50 -29.77 29.54
C ALA A 691 -32.74 -28.95 29.90
N SER A 692 -33.07 -27.92 29.11
CA SER A 692 -34.24 -27.07 29.38
C SER A 692 -35.56 -27.83 29.32
N LEU A 693 -35.68 -28.87 28.48
CA LEU A 693 -36.85 -29.75 28.45
C LEU A 693 -37.08 -30.48 29.78
N ALA A 694 -36.02 -30.73 30.56
CA ALA A 694 -36.11 -31.40 31.85
C ALA A 694 -36.33 -30.45 33.04
N PHE A 695 -35.93 -29.18 32.91
CA PHE A 695 -36.02 -28.18 33.99
C PHE A 695 -37.25 -27.27 33.88
N LEU A 696 -37.75 -27.00 32.67
CA LEU A 696 -38.88 -26.09 32.42
C LEU A 696 -40.21 -26.87 32.32
N ASN A 697 -40.54 -27.61 33.38
CA ASN A 697 -41.73 -28.47 33.46
C ASN A 697 -43.06 -27.70 33.37
N GLU A 698 -43.04 -26.38 33.59
CA GLU A 698 -44.21 -25.50 33.36
C GLU A 698 -44.58 -25.36 31.89
N TYR A 699 -43.60 -25.53 30.98
CA TYR A 699 -43.78 -25.35 29.54
C TYR A 699 -43.72 -26.67 28.77
N PHE A 700 -43.00 -27.66 29.30
CA PHE A 700 -42.72 -28.93 28.65
C PHE A 700 -43.22 -30.09 29.49
N ASP A 701 -44.09 -30.92 28.90
CA ASP A 701 -44.48 -32.19 29.49
C ASP A 701 -43.51 -33.29 29.05
N LEU A 702 -42.62 -33.70 29.96
CA LEU A 702 -41.63 -34.76 29.74
C LEU A 702 -42.25 -36.09 29.31
N SER A 703 -43.43 -36.42 29.83
CA SER A 703 -44.11 -37.67 29.50
C SER A 703 -44.59 -37.69 28.06
N PHE A 704 -44.98 -36.52 27.54
CA PHE A 704 -45.42 -36.31 26.17
C PHE A 704 -44.25 -36.24 25.17
N ILE A 705 -43.18 -35.50 25.51
CA ILE A 705 -42.04 -35.25 24.61
C ILE A 705 -41.21 -36.51 24.36
N THR A 706 -41.14 -37.42 25.33
CA THR A 706 -40.40 -38.69 25.19
C THR A 706 -41.14 -39.73 24.36
N THR A 707 -42.40 -39.47 23.97
CA THR A 707 -43.18 -40.41 23.17
C THR A 707 -42.64 -40.53 21.75
N TRP A 708 -42.72 -41.74 21.19
CA TRP A 708 -42.34 -41.97 19.80
C TRP A 708 -43.14 -41.12 18.79
N PRO A 709 -44.48 -40.95 18.94
CA PRO A 709 -45.26 -40.04 18.10
C PRO A 709 -44.73 -38.60 18.09
N PHE A 710 -44.32 -38.06 19.23
CA PHE A 710 -43.76 -36.71 19.29
C PHE A 710 -42.48 -36.61 18.45
N LEU A 711 -41.53 -37.53 18.67
CA LEU A 711 -40.23 -37.52 18.00
C LEU A 711 -40.35 -37.57 16.48
N TRP A 712 -41.07 -38.56 15.93
CA TRP A 712 -41.14 -38.70 14.46
C TRP A 712 -41.93 -37.56 13.82
N LYS A 713 -43.01 -37.08 14.44
CA LYS A 713 -43.81 -35.97 13.90
C LYS A 713 -43.04 -34.66 13.91
N VAL A 714 -42.34 -34.34 15.00
CA VAL A 714 -41.48 -33.14 15.08
C VAL A 714 -40.31 -33.24 14.09
N SER A 715 -39.68 -34.41 13.96
CA SER A 715 -38.67 -34.64 12.93
C SER A 715 -39.23 -34.46 11.52
N ALA A 716 -40.44 -34.94 11.24
CA ALA A 716 -41.09 -34.76 9.94
C ALA A 716 -41.34 -33.28 9.62
N ILE A 717 -41.87 -32.50 10.57
CA ILE A 717 -42.07 -31.05 10.43
C ILE A 717 -40.73 -30.35 10.15
N THR A 718 -39.69 -30.68 10.92
CA THR A 718 -38.35 -30.11 10.78
C THR A 718 -37.74 -30.43 9.41
N LEU A 719 -37.89 -31.68 8.94
CA LEU A 719 -37.40 -32.12 7.64
C LEU A 719 -38.13 -31.41 6.50
N VAL A 720 -39.46 -31.29 6.55
CA VAL A 720 -40.24 -30.59 5.52
C VAL A 720 -39.92 -29.09 5.48
N SER A 721 -39.60 -28.49 6.63
CA SER A 721 -39.16 -27.10 6.73
C SER A 721 -37.79 -26.85 6.04
N CYS A 722 -36.81 -27.76 6.19
CA CYS A 722 -35.44 -27.56 5.72
C CYS A 722 -35.11 -28.20 4.37
N LEU A 723 -35.64 -29.40 4.08
CA LEU A 723 -35.23 -30.23 2.94
C LEU A 723 -35.48 -29.55 1.58
N PRO A 724 -36.64 -28.93 1.32
CA PRO A 724 -36.88 -28.27 0.03
C PRO A 724 -35.92 -27.10 -0.22
N LEU A 725 -35.57 -26.35 0.82
CA LEU A 725 -34.61 -25.25 0.74
C LEU A 725 -33.20 -25.76 0.41
N TYR A 726 -32.81 -26.88 1.03
CA TYR A 726 -31.54 -27.54 0.71
C TYR A 726 -31.49 -28.03 -0.73
N ILE A 727 -32.55 -28.67 -1.22
CA ILE A 727 -32.65 -29.14 -2.61
C ILE A 727 -32.52 -27.97 -3.58
N ILE A 728 -33.26 -26.86 -3.36
CA ILE A 728 -33.17 -25.65 -4.19
C ILE A 728 -31.74 -25.10 -4.20
N LYS A 729 -31.10 -25.03 -3.03
CA LYS A 729 -29.72 -24.55 -2.90
C LYS A 729 -28.73 -25.46 -3.62
N TYR A 730 -28.89 -26.77 -3.52
CA TYR A 730 -28.08 -27.76 -4.22
C TYR A 730 -28.23 -27.67 -5.74
N LEU A 731 -29.48 -27.62 -6.25
CA LEU A 731 -29.76 -27.45 -7.67
C LEU A 731 -29.17 -26.15 -8.20
N LYS A 732 -29.31 -25.04 -7.47
CA LYS A 732 -28.72 -23.75 -7.85
C LYS A 732 -27.20 -23.82 -7.94
N ARG A 733 -26.53 -24.48 -6.99
CA ARG A 733 -25.07 -24.69 -7.03
C ARG A 733 -24.65 -25.54 -8.23
N LYS A 734 -25.45 -26.53 -8.60
CA LYS A 734 -25.16 -27.42 -9.74
C LYS A 734 -25.37 -26.74 -11.10
N PHE A 735 -26.45 -25.98 -11.28
CA PHE A 735 -26.78 -25.33 -12.55
C PHE A 735 -26.13 -23.96 -12.75
N SER A 736 -25.80 -23.25 -11.67
CA SER A 736 -25.16 -21.93 -11.71
C SER A 736 -24.09 -21.83 -10.61
N PRO A 737 -22.96 -22.54 -10.75
CA PRO A 737 -21.91 -22.54 -9.73
C PRO A 737 -21.31 -21.13 -9.55
N PRO A 738 -21.11 -20.68 -8.30
CA PRO A 738 -20.47 -19.39 -8.05
C PRO A 738 -19.02 -19.36 -8.53
N SER A 739 -18.48 -18.17 -8.83
CA SER A 739 -17.12 -18.00 -9.40
C SER A 739 -16.04 -18.76 -8.62
N TYR A 740 -16.13 -18.76 -7.29
CA TYR A 740 -15.16 -19.44 -6.43
C TYR A 740 -15.22 -20.97 -6.47
N SER A 741 -16.38 -21.59 -6.73
CA SER A 741 -16.49 -23.06 -6.75
C SER A 741 -15.86 -23.67 -8.00
N LYS A 742 -15.61 -22.86 -9.04
CA LYS A 742 -14.86 -23.29 -10.23
C LYS A 742 -13.36 -23.43 -9.95
N LEU A 743 -12.87 -22.85 -8.86
CA LEU A 743 -11.46 -22.83 -8.47
C LEU A 743 -11.09 -23.95 -7.50
N SER A 744 -12.09 -24.62 -6.92
CA SER A 744 -11.90 -25.73 -5.97
C SER A 744 -11.99 -27.11 -6.64
N SER A 745 -11.85 -27.16 -7.97
CA SER A 745 -11.94 -28.38 -8.79
C SER A 745 -10.57 -28.98 -9.05
#